data_AF-A0AAN8PXY4-F1
#
_entry.id   AF-A0AAN8PXY4-F1
#
_cell.length_a   1.000
_cell.length_b   1.000
_cell.length_c   1.000
_cell.angle_alpha   90.00
_cell.angle_beta   90.00
_cell.angle_gamma   90.00
#
_symmetry.space_group_name_H-M   'P 1'
#
loop_
_entity.id
_entity.type
_entity.pdbx_description
1 polymer ?
#
loop_
_entity_poly.entity_id
_entity_poly.type
_entity_poly.pdbx_seq_one_letter_code
_entity_poly.pdbx_strand_id
1 'polypeptide(L)'
;MGLPSRKPSQLLQSSMIALSDSALKICVVGNPKVKTTHTTKYCDLLNDSKNTPVSCVYETDRLGCLWAVSYRKADFAVFEPEDLYFSTQLEDSLILVVGEIKALKKNRYHHGTVVVVRKSSNITGTKDLQGKRVCHPGTESGPEWSTLFSQYFEERVAPPNCEEGLTLYEDRIKTTSNFFGSACKAGPWVVDPEEDERLKKKYWNLCALCDNGDCRVAEKYRGSGGSVTCLKDHIGDVLWARYDDVKLHIESSQNAASEYSFLCDDGKLMDITSEEPCFWLAKPWQVIGANRKSATDVQKVLEGLGNTVQAVWEHNLLNLIELYLHNIENLMVLRTPEDYLRRIPGYLSARIMSEGNCKPKHSVKLCVSSNQEEVKCTWMSKAAASLTVQPSLECVHKMNLTSCLKSVSERETDVVVVPPDYLYDAVTKFKLKTFLLESGNQFNDSYLVSAVVRKNSYFKRLKDLKGTRVCFTRRNGIGWNSAVTVLRQEGYIDSECSDHEGLSEFFSNICVFEQTEEDEDLPRCCPHLMVTTDHDMGALRCLQQDGCDVTFVDLSNTKQSEGETALSHENFKIICRTGKASDCQWMWSYVNYLMFSSKITGPKAQEAFTVFLQLGQFFGRNSRKNNPMFRIFGPFNEASNIIFRVRVIFVSNKGTCQIIIIQENFS
;
A
#
# COMPACT_ATOMS: atom_id res chain seq x y z
N MET A 1 -64.08 -47.65 33.37
CA MET A 1 -63.98 -47.97 31.93
C MET A 1 -63.10 -46.91 31.29
N GLY A 2 -61.92 -47.32 30.83
CA GLY A 2 -60.86 -46.40 30.42
C GLY A 2 -61.03 -45.87 29.00
N LEU A 3 -60.49 -44.67 28.77
CA LEU A 3 -60.07 -44.18 27.47
C LEU A 3 -58.69 -43.50 27.63
N PRO A 4 -57.73 -43.74 26.71
CA PRO A 4 -56.32 -43.50 26.95
C PRO A 4 -55.79 -42.19 26.35
N SER A 5 -54.65 -41.77 26.91
CA SER A 5 -53.78 -40.67 26.49
C SER A 5 -53.36 -40.74 25.01
N ARG A 6 -53.48 -39.62 24.29
CA ARG A 6 -52.74 -39.36 23.03
C ARG A 6 -51.74 -38.22 23.26
N LYS A 7 -50.45 -38.54 23.09
CA LYS A 7 -49.35 -37.59 22.95
C LYS A 7 -49.57 -36.70 21.72
N PRO A 8 -49.20 -35.41 21.74
CA PRO A 8 -49.03 -34.64 20.52
C PRO A 8 -47.72 -35.05 19.83
N SER A 9 -47.84 -35.46 18.57
CA SER A 9 -46.76 -35.74 17.64
C SER A 9 -45.95 -34.49 17.32
N GLN A 10 -44.63 -34.68 17.30
CA GLN A 10 -43.60 -33.78 16.80
C GLN A 10 -43.94 -33.28 15.38
N LEU A 11 -43.83 -31.98 15.16
CA LEU A 11 -43.59 -31.35 13.86
C LEU A 11 -42.82 -30.05 14.10
N LEU A 12 -41.49 -30.18 14.15
CA LEU A 12 -40.52 -29.10 13.95
C LEU A 12 -39.40 -29.71 13.10
N GLN A 13 -39.67 -29.86 11.80
CA GLN A 13 -38.60 -30.07 10.82
C GLN A 13 -38.01 -28.70 10.50
N SER A 14 -36.84 -28.44 11.08
CA SER A 14 -35.94 -27.39 10.62
C SER A 14 -35.61 -27.63 9.14
N SER A 15 -35.81 -26.62 8.30
CA SER A 15 -35.40 -26.59 6.91
C SER A 15 -33.88 -26.76 6.80
N MET A 16 -33.41 -27.97 6.50
CA MET A 16 -32.01 -28.21 6.13
C MET A 16 -31.79 -27.67 4.72
N ILE A 17 -30.93 -26.66 4.58
CA ILE A 17 -30.44 -26.18 3.29
C ILE A 17 -29.62 -27.31 2.67
N ALA A 18 -30.08 -27.90 1.56
CA ALA A 18 -29.32 -28.88 0.81
C ALA A 18 -28.16 -28.20 0.07
N LEU A 19 -26.99 -28.15 0.71
CA LEU A 19 -25.73 -27.73 0.13
C LEU A 19 -24.99 -28.95 -0.45
N SER A 20 -24.07 -28.72 -1.39
CA SER A 20 -23.13 -29.77 -1.83
C SER A 20 -22.39 -30.36 -0.61
N ASP A 21 -21.98 -31.64 -0.66
CA ASP A 21 -21.39 -32.41 0.45
C ASP A 21 -20.15 -31.77 1.17
N SER A 22 -19.60 -30.66 0.65
CA SER A 22 -18.50 -29.91 1.26
C SER A 22 -18.92 -28.52 1.73
N ALA A 23 -18.49 -28.13 2.94
CA ALA A 23 -18.66 -26.77 3.48
C ALA A 23 -18.02 -25.70 2.57
N LEU A 24 -18.71 -24.56 2.39
CA LEU A 24 -18.20 -23.41 1.67
C LEU A 24 -17.04 -22.75 2.44
N LYS A 25 -16.05 -22.24 1.72
CA LYS A 25 -14.86 -21.62 2.31
C LYS A 25 -14.94 -20.10 2.20
N ILE A 26 -15.04 -19.41 3.34
CA ILE A 26 -14.86 -17.96 3.39
C ILE A 26 -13.37 -17.62 3.51
N CYS A 27 -12.87 -16.77 2.62
CA CYS A 27 -11.53 -16.21 2.80
C CYS A 27 -11.56 -15.01 3.73
N VAL A 28 -10.62 -14.98 4.67
CA VAL A 28 -10.46 -13.90 5.64
C VAL A 28 -9.01 -13.46 5.75
N VAL A 29 -8.81 -12.19 6.06
CA VAL A 29 -7.48 -11.63 6.28
C VAL A 29 -7.06 -11.84 7.72
N GLY A 30 -5.92 -12.50 7.92
CA GLY A 30 -5.40 -12.77 9.23
C GLY A 30 -4.30 -13.82 9.24
N ASN A 31 -3.80 -14.12 10.44
CA ASN A 31 -2.84 -15.18 10.65
C ASN A 31 -3.41 -16.17 11.66
N PRO A 32 -3.67 -17.44 11.30
CA PRO A 32 -4.22 -18.43 12.22
C PRO A 32 -3.31 -18.70 13.42
N LYS A 33 -2.01 -18.36 13.33
CA LYS A 33 -1.07 -18.47 14.45
C LYS A 33 -1.27 -17.39 15.52
N VAL A 34 -2.02 -16.31 15.22
CA VAL A 34 -2.27 -15.18 16.14
C VAL A 34 -3.69 -15.28 16.69
N LYS A 35 -3.86 -16.01 17.80
CA LYS A 35 -5.18 -16.38 18.37
C LYS A 35 -6.02 -15.24 18.97
N THR A 36 -5.52 -14.00 18.95
CA THR A 36 -6.12 -12.87 19.68
C THR A 36 -6.82 -11.85 18.80
N THR A 37 -6.95 -12.10 17.49
CA THR A 37 -7.66 -11.18 16.59
C THR A 37 -9.15 -11.50 16.52
N HIS A 38 -9.98 -10.50 16.20
CA HIS A 38 -11.41 -10.68 15.97
C HIS A 38 -11.68 -11.76 14.90
N THR A 39 -10.96 -11.70 13.77
CA THR A 39 -11.05 -12.70 12.69
C THR A 39 -10.73 -14.12 13.18
N THR A 40 -9.65 -14.31 13.93
CA THR A 40 -9.26 -15.66 14.41
C THR A 40 -10.27 -16.21 15.40
N LYS A 41 -10.72 -15.37 16.35
CA LYS A 41 -11.78 -15.73 17.30
C LYS A 41 -13.03 -16.24 16.58
N TYR A 42 -13.59 -15.49 15.63
CA TYR A 42 -14.86 -15.88 15.00
C TYR A 42 -14.70 -17.01 13.98
N CYS A 43 -13.53 -17.18 13.36
CA CYS A 43 -13.25 -18.36 12.56
C CYS A 43 -13.13 -19.63 13.39
N ASP A 44 -12.46 -19.59 14.55
CA ASP A 44 -12.38 -20.72 15.46
C ASP A 44 -13.79 -21.11 15.95
N LEU A 45 -14.59 -20.12 16.38
CA LEU A 45 -15.98 -20.34 16.78
C LEU A 45 -16.86 -20.86 15.64
N LEU A 46 -16.62 -20.43 14.40
CA LEU A 46 -17.35 -20.92 13.22
C LEU A 46 -16.99 -22.38 12.94
N ASN A 47 -15.71 -22.74 12.99
CA ASN A 47 -15.23 -24.11 12.80
C ASN A 47 -15.73 -25.07 13.91
N ASP A 48 -15.85 -24.58 15.15
CA ASP A 48 -16.37 -25.35 16.28
C ASP A 48 -17.91 -25.50 16.27
N SER A 49 -18.60 -24.75 15.40
CA SER A 49 -20.07 -24.79 15.32
C SER A 49 -20.56 -26.08 14.66
N LYS A 50 -21.46 -26.80 15.33
CA LYS A 50 -22.08 -28.02 14.79
C LYS A 50 -22.88 -27.72 13.52
N ASN A 51 -22.72 -28.57 12.50
CA ASN A 51 -23.40 -28.47 11.20
C ASN A 51 -23.19 -27.11 10.49
N THR A 52 -22.04 -26.45 10.70
CA THR A 52 -21.71 -25.22 9.97
C THR A 52 -21.57 -25.52 8.48
N PRO A 53 -22.25 -24.76 7.59
CA PRO A 53 -22.04 -24.85 6.16
C PRO A 53 -20.82 -24.09 5.66
N VAL A 54 -20.10 -23.40 6.56
CA VAL A 54 -18.98 -22.51 6.23
C VAL A 54 -17.73 -22.82 7.06
N SER A 55 -16.56 -22.74 6.43
CA SER A 55 -15.23 -22.88 7.04
C SER A 55 -14.30 -21.74 6.60
N CYS A 56 -13.25 -21.44 7.38
CA CYS A 56 -12.34 -20.33 7.09
C CYS A 56 -11.09 -20.73 6.31
N VAL A 57 -10.66 -19.84 5.41
CA VAL A 57 -9.35 -19.84 4.73
C VAL A 57 -8.66 -18.52 5.02
N TYR A 58 -7.40 -18.55 5.45
CA TYR A 58 -6.65 -17.36 5.80
C TYR A 58 -5.74 -16.90 4.66
N GLU A 59 -5.69 -15.59 4.44
CA GLU A 59 -4.73 -14.91 3.59
C GLU A 59 -4.13 -13.68 4.29
N THR A 60 -3.03 -13.15 3.74
CA THR A 60 -2.31 -12.03 4.34
C THR A 60 -3.00 -10.68 4.18
N ASP A 61 -3.78 -10.53 3.12
CA ASP A 61 -4.50 -9.33 2.72
C ASP A 61 -5.66 -9.65 1.77
N ARG A 62 -6.51 -8.64 1.47
CA ARG A 62 -7.73 -8.85 0.68
C ARG A 62 -7.44 -9.25 -0.75
N LEU A 63 -6.31 -8.81 -1.33
CA LEU A 63 -5.91 -9.26 -2.66
C LEU A 63 -5.47 -10.73 -2.67
N GLY A 64 -4.85 -11.21 -1.60
CA GLY A 64 -4.67 -12.64 -1.35
C GLY A 64 -6.02 -13.39 -1.35
N CYS A 65 -7.03 -12.84 -0.68
CA CYS A 65 -8.38 -13.43 -0.71
C CYS A 65 -9.05 -13.37 -2.10
N LEU A 66 -8.87 -12.28 -2.83
CA LEU A 66 -9.34 -12.12 -4.20
C LEU A 66 -8.75 -13.22 -5.11
N TRP A 67 -7.45 -13.49 -4.95
CA TRP A 67 -6.79 -14.60 -5.61
C TRP A 67 -7.35 -15.96 -5.16
N ALA A 68 -7.45 -16.18 -3.85
CA ALA A 68 -7.94 -17.43 -3.28
C ALA A 68 -9.36 -17.78 -3.78
N VAL A 69 -10.25 -16.79 -3.89
CA VAL A 69 -11.60 -16.96 -4.44
C VAL A 69 -11.56 -17.22 -5.95
N SER A 70 -10.75 -16.46 -6.70
CA SER A 70 -10.63 -16.63 -8.16
C SER A 70 -10.14 -18.04 -8.54
N TYR A 71 -9.16 -18.57 -7.81
CA TYR A 71 -8.55 -19.88 -8.06
C TYR A 71 -9.13 -21.02 -7.18
N ARG A 72 -10.28 -20.82 -6.55
CA ARG A 72 -11.01 -21.83 -5.75
C ARG A 72 -10.25 -22.42 -4.55
N LYS A 73 -9.27 -21.70 -4.02
CA LYS A 73 -8.74 -21.98 -2.67
C LYS A 73 -9.78 -21.61 -1.60
N ALA A 74 -10.58 -20.58 -1.87
CA ALA A 74 -11.78 -20.19 -1.14
C ALA A 74 -12.98 -20.05 -2.09
N ASP A 75 -14.19 -20.03 -1.56
CA ASP A 75 -15.43 -19.93 -2.32
C ASP A 75 -15.98 -18.50 -2.37
N PHE A 76 -15.80 -17.72 -1.31
CA PHE A 76 -16.24 -16.32 -1.26
C PHE A 76 -15.44 -15.50 -0.24
N ALA A 77 -15.53 -14.17 -0.35
CA ALA A 77 -14.97 -13.22 0.60
C ALA A 77 -15.73 -11.89 0.56
N VAL A 78 -15.45 -11.03 1.54
CA VAL A 78 -15.93 -9.64 1.56
C VAL A 78 -14.92 -8.74 0.85
N PHE A 79 -15.41 -7.92 -0.08
CA PHE A 79 -14.59 -7.03 -0.90
C PHE A 79 -15.08 -5.59 -0.82
N GLU A 80 -14.12 -4.67 -0.75
CA GLU A 80 -14.36 -3.24 -0.92
C GLU A 80 -14.55 -2.90 -2.42
N PRO A 81 -15.20 -1.77 -2.74
CA PRO A 81 -15.30 -1.27 -4.11
C PRO A 81 -13.96 -1.17 -4.85
N GLU A 82 -12.89 -0.82 -4.13
CA GLU A 82 -11.51 -0.75 -4.64
C GLU A 82 -10.97 -2.12 -5.05
N ASP A 83 -11.30 -3.18 -4.30
CA ASP A 83 -10.88 -4.55 -4.62
C ASP A 83 -11.60 -5.07 -5.88
N LEU A 84 -12.87 -4.67 -6.05
CA LEU A 84 -13.61 -4.95 -7.28
C LEU A 84 -12.99 -4.24 -8.49
N TYR A 85 -12.62 -2.97 -8.36
CA TYR A 85 -11.95 -2.25 -9.44
C TYR A 85 -10.56 -2.84 -9.76
N PHE A 86 -9.82 -3.30 -8.76
CA PHE A 86 -8.60 -4.06 -8.99
C PHE A 86 -8.86 -5.32 -9.83
N SER A 87 -9.94 -6.06 -9.51
CA SER A 87 -10.28 -7.29 -10.23
C SER A 87 -10.63 -7.06 -11.71
N THR A 88 -11.16 -5.89 -12.09
CA THR A 88 -11.44 -5.57 -13.50
C THR A 88 -10.17 -5.37 -14.33
N GLN A 89 -9.02 -5.19 -13.67
CA GLN A 89 -7.70 -5.08 -14.32
C GLN A 89 -7.00 -6.46 -14.46
N LEU A 90 -7.67 -7.55 -14.09
CA LEU A 90 -7.17 -8.91 -14.22
C LEU A 90 -7.93 -9.63 -15.35
N GLU A 91 -7.20 -10.31 -16.24
CA GLU A 91 -7.79 -11.00 -17.39
C GLU A 91 -8.65 -12.21 -16.98
N ASP A 92 -8.30 -12.90 -15.88
CA ASP A 92 -8.91 -14.17 -15.45
C ASP A 92 -9.68 -14.09 -14.12
N SER A 93 -10.23 -12.93 -13.74
CA SER A 93 -11.03 -12.85 -12.52
C SER A 93 -12.34 -13.63 -12.64
N LEU A 94 -12.48 -14.71 -11.85
CA LEU A 94 -13.67 -15.56 -11.83
C LEU A 94 -14.67 -15.19 -10.72
N ILE A 95 -14.62 -13.95 -10.24
CA ILE A 95 -15.46 -13.45 -9.16
C ILE A 95 -16.80 -12.95 -9.73
N LEU A 96 -17.89 -13.27 -9.04
CA LEU A 96 -19.20 -12.67 -9.21
C LEU A 96 -19.62 -11.97 -7.91
N VAL A 97 -20.20 -10.79 -8.04
CA VAL A 97 -20.85 -10.08 -6.94
C VAL A 97 -22.19 -10.75 -6.65
N VAL A 98 -22.34 -11.28 -5.44
CA VAL A 98 -23.51 -12.07 -5.03
C VAL A 98 -24.45 -11.33 -4.06
N GLY A 99 -23.90 -10.40 -3.26
CA GLY A 99 -24.66 -9.61 -2.31
C GLY A 99 -23.99 -8.29 -1.96
N GLU A 100 -24.79 -7.31 -1.57
CA GLU A 100 -24.37 -6.01 -1.03
C GLU A 100 -24.48 -6.01 0.50
N ILE A 101 -23.51 -5.40 1.16
CA ILE A 101 -23.51 -5.16 2.60
C ILE A 101 -23.95 -3.70 2.83
N LYS A 102 -25.19 -3.51 3.29
CA LYS A 102 -25.82 -2.19 3.43
C LYS A 102 -26.06 -1.80 4.88
N ALA A 103 -25.70 -0.58 5.26
CA ALA A 103 -26.09 -0.04 6.56
C ALA A 103 -27.62 0.16 6.64
N LEU A 104 -28.23 0.69 5.57
CA LEU A 104 -29.68 0.95 5.48
C LEU A 104 -30.23 0.37 4.17
N LYS A 105 -31.26 -0.50 4.26
CA LYS A 105 -31.86 -1.17 3.09
C LYS A 105 -32.39 -0.22 2.01
N LYS A 106 -32.79 1.00 2.38
CA LYS A 106 -33.36 1.98 1.44
C LYS A 106 -32.32 2.67 0.55
N ASN A 107 -31.05 2.70 0.97
CA ASN A 107 -30.03 3.48 0.28
C ASN A 107 -29.43 2.68 -0.89
N ARG A 108 -29.52 3.23 -2.09
CA ARG A 108 -29.00 2.59 -3.31
C ARG A 108 -27.47 2.52 -3.35
N TYR A 109 -26.80 3.50 -2.73
CA TYR A 109 -25.34 3.62 -2.68
C TYR A 109 -24.90 3.92 -1.24
N HIS A 110 -23.62 3.72 -0.93
CA HIS A 110 -23.07 4.02 0.39
C HIS A 110 -23.20 5.52 0.70
N HIS A 111 -22.79 6.37 -0.26
CA HIS A 111 -23.09 7.79 -0.32
C HIS A 111 -22.93 8.26 -1.76
N GLY A 112 -23.40 9.47 -2.07
CA GLY A 112 -23.21 10.11 -3.37
C GLY A 112 -22.86 11.58 -3.25
N THR A 113 -22.27 12.13 -4.31
CA THR A 113 -21.87 13.53 -4.39
C THR A 113 -22.58 14.26 -5.50
N VAL A 114 -22.81 15.55 -5.23
CA VAL A 114 -23.63 16.43 -6.03
C VAL A 114 -22.95 17.79 -6.16
N VAL A 115 -23.29 18.49 -7.24
CA VAL A 115 -22.94 19.90 -7.40
C VAL A 115 -24.19 20.73 -7.11
N VAL A 116 -24.09 21.67 -6.18
CA VAL A 116 -25.15 22.62 -5.86
C VAL A 116 -24.74 24.00 -6.34
N VAL A 117 -25.65 24.70 -7.02
CA VAL A 117 -25.41 26.05 -7.54
C VAL A 117 -26.45 27.02 -7.01
N ARG A 118 -26.04 28.27 -6.77
CA ARG A 118 -26.97 29.35 -6.43
C ARG A 118 -27.68 29.85 -7.68
N LYS A 119 -29.00 29.98 -7.62
CA LYS A 119 -29.82 30.53 -8.72
C LYS A 119 -29.45 31.98 -9.07
N SER A 120 -29.02 32.76 -8.09
CA SER A 120 -28.54 34.14 -8.29
C SER A 120 -27.23 34.25 -9.07
N SER A 121 -26.51 33.14 -9.28
CA SER A 121 -25.18 33.16 -9.89
C SER A 121 -25.22 32.94 -11.41
N ASN A 122 -26.40 32.92 -12.03
CA ASN A 122 -26.63 32.76 -13.48
C ASN A 122 -25.92 31.54 -14.08
N ILE A 123 -25.94 30.41 -13.37
CA ILE A 123 -25.39 29.13 -13.84
C ILE A 123 -26.55 28.31 -14.40
N THR A 124 -26.52 28.05 -15.71
CA THR A 124 -27.53 27.26 -16.43
C THR A 124 -27.00 25.92 -16.93
N GLY A 125 -25.68 25.74 -16.90
CA GLY A 125 -25.03 24.46 -17.15
C GLY A 125 -23.54 24.46 -16.78
N THR A 126 -22.86 23.35 -17.07
CA THR A 126 -21.45 23.13 -16.69
C THR A 126 -20.47 24.12 -17.34
N LYS A 127 -20.80 24.68 -18.50
CA LYS A 127 -19.96 25.70 -19.18
C LYS A 127 -19.90 27.02 -18.41
N ASP A 128 -20.93 27.32 -17.62
CA ASP A 128 -21.02 28.58 -16.86
C ASP A 128 -20.19 28.53 -15.56
N LEU A 129 -19.53 27.41 -15.27
CA LEU A 129 -18.69 27.24 -14.08
C LEU A 129 -17.37 27.99 -14.15
N GLN A 130 -16.91 28.34 -15.36
CA GLN A 130 -15.66 29.07 -15.54
C GLN A 130 -15.74 30.45 -14.88
N GLY A 131 -14.71 30.80 -14.10
CA GLY A 131 -14.62 32.06 -13.37
C GLY A 131 -15.52 32.15 -12.12
N LYS A 132 -16.29 31.10 -11.79
CA LYS A 132 -17.16 31.10 -10.60
C LYS A 132 -16.38 30.88 -9.30
N ARG A 133 -17.03 31.21 -8.19
CA ARG A 133 -16.53 31.03 -6.82
C ARG A 133 -16.93 29.66 -6.27
N VAL A 134 -15.99 28.85 -5.81
CA VAL A 134 -16.26 27.46 -5.43
C VAL A 134 -16.05 27.22 -3.93
N CYS A 135 -17.02 26.59 -3.29
CA CYS A 135 -16.91 26.03 -1.96
C CYS A 135 -16.53 24.55 -2.08
N HIS A 136 -15.33 24.19 -1.60
CA HIS A 136 -14.81 22.84 -1.69
C HIS A 136 -14.55 22.30 -0.27
N PRO A 137 -14.96 21.06 0.06
CA PRO A 137 -14.72 20.45 1.39
C PRO A 137 -13.24 20.19 1.68
N GLY A 138 -12.34 20.56 0.75
CA GLY A 138 -10.95 20.13 0.74
C GLY A 138 -10.78 18.62 0.57
N THR A 139 -9.55 18.21 0.84
CA THR A 139 -9.11 16.82 1.02
C THR A 139 -9.29 16.46 2.49
N GLU A 140 -10.34 15.68 2.78
CA GLU A 140 -10.51 15.06 4.09
C GLU A 140 -9.92 13.64 4.06
N SER A 141 -9.35 13.18 5.17
CA SER A 141 -8.88 11.80 5.31
C SER A 141 -9.91 11.00 6.13
N GLY A 142 -11.11 10.85 5.57
CA GLY A 142 -12.21 10.08 6.16
C GLY A 142 -12.63 8.91 5.26
N PRO A 143 -13.21 7.83 5.81
CA PRO A 143 -13.70 6.70 5.03
C PRO A 143 -14.78 7.08 4.00
N GLU A 144 -15.45 8.23 4.23
CA GLU A 144 -16.55 8.76 3.43
C GLU A 144 -16.13 9.80 2.39
N TRP A 145 -14.89 10.26 2.38
CA TRP A 145 -14.42 11.30 1.44
C TRP A 145 -12.98 11.03 1.04
N SER A 146 -12.78 10.26 -0.03
CA SER A 146 -11.44 9.89 -0.51
C SER A 146 -10.89 10.89 -1.53
N THR A 147 -9.61 10.79 -1.87
CA THR A 147 -8.97 11.60 -2.92
C THR A 147 -9.72 11.55 -4.25
N LEU A 148 -10.25 10.37 -4.61
CA LEU A 148 -11.11 10.21 -5.79
C LEU A 148 -12.30 11.16 -5.77
N PHE A 149 -13.03 11.20 -4.65
CA PHE A 149 -14.22 12.05 -4.48
C PHE A 149 -13.87 13.53 -4.40
N SER A 150 -12.75 13.84 -3.75
CA SER A 150 -12.26 15.21 -3.66
C SER A 150 -11.86 15.78 -5.02
N GLN A 151 -11.28 14.99 -5.93
CA GLN A 151 -10.70 15.50 -7.18
C GLN A 151 -11.64 15.37 -8.39
N TYR A 152 -12.61 14.45 -8.34
CA TYR A 152 -13.44 14.13 -9.49
C TYR A 152 -14.12 15.34 -10.14
N PHE A 153 -14.73 16.22 -9.34
CA PHE A 153 -15.41 17.42 -9.86
C PHE A 153 -14.45 18.32 -10.63
N GLU A 154 -13.30 18.64 -10.04
CA GLU A 154 -12.29 19.52 -10.63
C GLU A 154 -11.71 18.90 -11.91
N GLU A 155 -11.32 17.62 -11.87
CA GLU A 155 -10.81 16.93 -13.05
C GLU A 155 -11.82 16.85 -14.20
N ARG A 156 -13.12 16.79 -13.86
CA ARG A 156 -14.20 16.69 -14.84
C ARG A 156 -14.49 18.01 -15.56
N VAL A 157 -14.34 19.15 -14.87
CA VAL A 157 -14.65 20.50 -15.42
C VAL A 157 -13.40 21.28 -15.83
N ALA A 158 -12.25 20.96 -15.23
CA ALA A 158 -10.96 21.58 -15.45
C ALA A 158 -9.86 20.50 -15.57
N PRO A 159 -9.90 19.66 -16.63
CA PRO A 159 -8.91 18.60 -16.82
C PRO A 159 -7.49 19.16 -16.93
N PRO A 160 -6.46 18.45 -16.44
CA PRO A 160 -5.07 18.90 -16.51
C PRO A 160 -4.61 19.16 -17.96
N ASN A 161 -3.71 20.13 -18.13
CA ASN A 161 -3.12 20.48 -19.44
C ASN A 161 -1.89 19.63 -19.76
N CYS A 162 -1.35 18.93 -18.75
CA CYS A 162 -0.21 18.03 -18.87
C CYS A 162 1.04 18.76 -19.33
N GLU A 163 1.28 19.92 -18.72
CA GLU A 163 2.43 20.78 -19.03
C GLU A 163 3.74 20.10 -18.63
N GLU A 164 4.69 20.04 -19.57
CA GLU A 164 6.03 19.55 -19.29
C GLU A 164 6.71 20.42 -18.22
N GLY A 165 7.39 19.76 -17.27
CA GLY A 165 8.10 20.46 -16.20
C GLY A 165 7.24 20.81 -14.98
N LEU A 166 5.97 20.38 -14.94
CA LEU A 166 5.15 20.35 -13.72
C LEU A 166 4.94 18.92 -13.23
N THR A 167 4.65 18.75 -11.94
CA THR A 167 4.13 17.48 -11.43
C THR A 167 2.66 17.34 -11.84
N LEU A 168 2.14 16.11 -11.91
CA LEU A 168 0.71 15.90 -12.17
C LEU A 168 -0.19 16.69 -11.19
N TYR A 169 0.17 16.76 -9.91
CA TYR A 169 -0.60 17.51 -8.92
C TYR A 169 -0.53 19.02 -9.16
N GLU A 170 0.66 19.57 -9.44
CA GLU A 170 0.80 21.00 -9.71
C GLU A 170 0.05 21.40 -10.99
N ASP A 171 0.07 20.57 -12.02
CA ASP A 171 -0.69 20.83 -13.27
C ASP A 171 -2.20 20.84 -13.01
N ARG A 172 -2.73 19.86 -12.25
CA ARG A 172 -4.15 19.84 -11.85
C ARG A 172 -4.55 21.07 -11.03
N ILE A 173 -3.71 21.47 -10.07
CA ILE A 173 -3.94 22.65 -9.24
C ILE A 173 -3.88 23.91 -10.10
N LYS A 174 -2.91 24.04 -11.00
CA LYS A 174 -2.77 25.15 -11.95
C LYS A 174 -3.99 25.28 -12.84
N THR A 175 -4.48 24.18 -13.41
CA THR A 175 -5.64 24.22 -14.30
C THR A 175 -6.92 24.55 -13.54
N THR A 176 -7.12 23.97 -12.35
CA THR A 176 -8.24 24.32 -11.46
C THR A 176 -8.20 25.80 -11.06
N SER A 177 -7.01 26.29 -10.70
CA SER A 177 -6.74 27.69 -10.38
C SER A 177 -7.02 28.64 -11.54
N ASN A 178 -6.77 28.23 -12.78
CA ASN A 178 -7.05 29.06 -13.96
C ASN A 178 -8.53 28.99 -14.39
N PHE A 179 -9.20 27.88 -14.10
CA PHE A 179 -10.59 27.66 -14.47
C PHE A 179 -11.57 28.40 -13.55
N PHE A 180 -11.37 28.33 -12.23
CA PHE A 180 -12.22 29.02 -11.26
C PHE A 180 -11.69 30.42 -10.92
N GLY A 181 -12.60 31.36 -10.64
CA GLY A 181 -12.19 32.71 -10.28
C GLY A 181 -11.58 32.75 -8.88
N SER A 182 -12.19 32.05 -7.93
CA SER A 182 -11.67 31.83 -6.57
C SER A 182 -12.34 30.62 -5.93
N ALA A 183 -11.73 30.07 -4.89
CA ALA A 183 -12.31 28.98 -4.12
C ALA A 183 -11.97 29.10 -2.64
N CYS A 184 -12.68 28.32 -1.81
CA CYS A 184 -12.14 27.85 -0.55
C CYS A 184 -11.91 26.35 -0.66
N LYS A 185 -10.66 25.96 -0.87
CA LYS A 185 -10.17 24.57 -0.87
C LYS A 185 -9.11 24.42 0.22
N ALA A 186 -9.56 24.33 1.45
CA ALA A 186 -8.68 24.25 2.61
C ALA A 186 -8.15 22.83 2.88
N GLY A 187 -7.06 22.74 3.63
CA GLY A 187 -6.38 21.47 3.94
C GLY A 187 -5.33 21.06 2.89
N PRO A 188 -4.68 19.90 3.07
CA PRO A 188 -3.49 19.52 2.31
C PRO A 188 -3.81 19.13 0.86
N TRP A 189 -3.31 19.87 -0.13
CA TRP A 189 -3.48 19.57 -1.55
C TRP A 189 -2.58 18.43 -2.02
N VAL A 190 -1.41 18.29 -1.39
CA VAL A 190 -0.43 17.22 -1.62
C VAL A 190 0.06 16.65 -0.29
N VAL A 191 0.70 15.48 -0.34
CA VAL A 191 1.17 14.75 0.86
C VAL A 191 2.36 15.45 1.52
N ASP A 192 3.26 16.04 0.73
CA ASP A 192 4.45 16.74 1.22
C ASP A 192 4.07 18.16 1.73
N PRO A 193 4.23 18.45 3.04
CA PRO A 193 3.83 19.73 3.61
C PRO A 193 4.61 20.95 3.06
N GLU A 194 5.91 20.80 2.73
CA GLU A 194 6.69 21.92 2.18
C GLU A 194 6.19 22.29 0.79
N GLU A 195 5.92 21.27 -0.02
CA GLU A 195 5.36 21.44 -1.37
C GLU A 195 3.92 21.97 -1.32
N ASP A 196 3.11 21.50 -0.37
CA ASP A 196 1.76 21.99 -0.15
C ASP A 196 1.74 23.50 0.15
N GLU A 197 2.62 23.96 1.04
CA GLU A 197 2.73 25.39 1.37
C GLU A 197 3.19 26.21 0.15
N ARG A 198 4.15 25.69 -0.63
CA ARG A 198 4.60 26.33 -1.87
C ARG A 198 3.47 26.48 -2.88
N LEU A 199 2.70 25.42 -3.10
CA LEU A 199 1.58 25.40 -4.05
C LEU A 199 0.47 26.36 -3.61
N LYS A 200 0.11 26.38 -2.31
CA LYS A 200 -0.88 27.34 -1.78
C LYS A 200 -0.49 28.79 -1.97
N LYS A 201 0.79 29.12 -1.76
CA LYS A 201 1.30 30.48 -2.02
C LYS A 201 1.22 30.85 -3.50
N LYS A 202 1.53 29.90 -4.39
CA LYS A 202 1.54 30.11 -5.85
C LYS A 202 0.12 30.23 -6.43
N TYR A 203 -0.83 29.43 -5.94
CA TYR A 203 -2.20 29.33 -6.44
C TYR A 203 -3.23 29.81 -5.40
N TRP A 204 -2.96 31.00 -4.84
CA TRP A 204 -3.70 31.55 -3.70
C TRP A 204 -5.20 31.74 -3.96
N ASN A 205 -5.64 31.93 -5.20
CA ASN A 205 -7.05 32.11 -5.52
C ASN A 205 -7.92 30.91 -5.09
N LEU A 206 -7.35 29.70 -4.99
CA LEU A 206 -8.04 28.52 -4.47
C LEU A 206 -8.25 28.54 -2.94
N CYS A 207 -7.62 29.49 -2.25
CA CYS A 207 -7.76 29.77 -0.82
C CYS A 207 -8.47 31.10 -0.53
N ALA A 208 -8.71 31.93 -1.55
CA ALA A 208 -9.13 33.33 -1.37
C ALA A 208 -10.50 33.51 -0.71
N LEU A 209 -11.34 32.47 -0.71
CA LEU A 209 -12.65 32.48 -0.06
C LEU A 209 -12.66 31.90 1.36
N CYS A 210 -11.54 31.33 1.81
CA CYS A 210 -11.43 30.78 3.16
C CYS A 210 -11.38 31.88 4.22
N ASP A 211 -11.89 31.61 5.42
CA ASP A 211 -11.99 32.56 6.52
C ASP A 211 -10.60 33.06 6.95
N ASN A 212 -10.42 34.39 6.96
CA ASN A 212 -9.15 35.06 7.23
C ASN A 212 -7.95 34.58 6.37
N GLY A 213 -8.18 33.81 5.31
CA GLY A 213 -7.14 33.22 4.48
C GLY A 213 -6.33 32.09 5.13
N ASP A 214 -6.77 31.50 6.25
CA ASP A 214 -5.96 30.48 6.95
C ASP A 214 -5.72 29.25 6.04
N CYS A 215 -6.69 28.85 5.20
CA CYS A 215 -6.62 27.75 4.19
C CYS A 215 -5.99 26.43 4.69
N ARG A 216 -5.82 26.31 6.01
CA ARG A 216 -5.24 25.21 6.75
C ARG A 216 -6.37 24.35 7.32
N VAL A 217 -6.01 23.45 8.23
CA VAL A 217 -6.93 22.44 8.77
C VAL A 217 -8.02 23.06 9.66
N ALA A 218 -7.73 24.14 10.38
CA ALA A 218 -8.65 24.80 11.34
C ALA A 218 -9.58 25.84 10.67
N GLU A 219 -9.82 25.71 9.37
CA GLU A 219 -10.61 26.65 8.57
C GLU A 219 -12.13 26.43 8.74
N LYS A 220 -12.89 27.51 8.97
CA LYS A 220 -14.36 27.50 9.15
C LYS A 220 -15.08 26.84 7.97
N TYR A 221 -14.66 27.12 6.75
CA TYR A 221 -15.31 26.61 5.54
C TYR A 221 -14.77 25.27 5.04
N ARG A 222 -13.91 24.59 5.82
CA ARG A 222 -13.37 23.29 5.46
C ARG A 222 -14.33 22.15 5.79
N GLY A 223 -14.24 21.09 5.01
CA GLY A 223 -14.87 19.81 5.29
C GLY A 223 -16.34 19.74 4.92
N SER A 224 -16.93 18.59 5.21
CA SER A 224 -18.30 18.22 4.81
C SER A 224 -19.35 19.29 5.20
N GLY A 225 -19.33 19.80 6.44
CA GLY A 225 -20.25 20.86 6.89
C GLY A 225 -19.77 22.29 6.57
N GLY A 226 -18.45 22.54 6.58
CA GLY A 226 -17.90 23.87 6.32
C GLY A 226 -18.10 24.31 4.86
N SER A 227 -17.97 23.41 3.90
CA SER A 227 -18.20 23.74 2.48
C SER A 227 -19.65 24.13 2.22
N VAL A 228 -20.60 23.44 2.85
CA VAL A 228 -22.02 23.80 2.80
C VAL A 228 -22.24 25.19 3.41
N THR A 229 -21.60 25.46 4.55
CA THR A 229 -21.65 26.78 5.20
C THR A 229 -21.10 27.89 4.30
N CYS A 230 -20.01 27.64 3.57
CA CYS A 230 -19.47 28.59 2.58
C CYS A 230 -20.50 28.99 1.51
N LEU A 231 -21.32 28.05 1.04
CA LEU A 231 -22.37 28.35 0.06
C LEU A 231 -23.51 29.15 0.69
N LYS A 232 -23.94 28.76 1.90
CA LYS A 232 -25.01 29.42 2.67
C LYS A 232 -24.66 30.85 3.05
N ASP A 233 -23.40 31.10 3.42
CA ASP A 233 -22.88 32.43 3.75
C ASP A 233 -22.65 33.29 2.47
N HIS A 234 -23.05 32.79 1.30
CA HIS A 234 -22.95 33.45 -0.02
C HIS A 234 -21.53 33.82 -0.46
N ILE A 235 -20.53 33.16 0.15
CA ILE A 235 -19.12 33.32 -0.18
C ILE A 235 -18.81 32.66 -1.53
N GLY A 236 -19.38 31.48 -1.80
CA GLY A 236 -19.30 30.79 -3.08
C GLY A 236 -20.58 30.84 -3.92
N ASP A 237 -20.44 30.46 -5.19
CA ASP A 237 -21.53 30.31 -6.16
C ASP A 237 -21.86 28.83 -6.42
N VAL A 238 -20.85 27.96 -6.25
CA VAL A 238 -20.89 26.52 -6.55
C VAL A 238 -20.37 25.75 -5.34
N LEU A 239 -21.03 24.65 -5.01
CA LEU A 239 -20.64 23.73 -3.95
C LEU A 239 -20.45 22.33 -4.52
N TRP A 240 -19.31 21.73 -4.21
CA TRP A 240 -19.09 20.29 -4.35
C TRP A 240 -19.24 19.62 -2.98
N ALA A 241 -20.18 18.69 -2.81
CA ALA A 241 -20.42 18.09 -1.49
C ALA A 241 -21.07 16.70 -1.60
N ARG A 242 -21.08 15.97 -0.47
CA ARG A 242 -21.94 14.79 -0.34
C ARG A 242 -23.39 15.22 -0.27
N TYR A 243 -24.26 14.41 -0.86
CA TYR A 243 -25.69 14.63 -0.82
C TYR A 243 -26.25 14.64 0.61
N ASP A 244 -25.76 13.75 1.48
CA ASP A 244 -26.20 13.70 2.88
C ASP A 244 -25.99 15.04 3.61
N ASP A 245 -24.86 15.71 3.34
CA ASP A 245 -24.54 17.00 3.97
C ASP A 245 -25.42 18.12 3.42
N VAL A 246 -25.71 18.10 2.12
CA VAL A 246 -26.65 19.03 1.46
C VAL A 246 -28.06 18.85 2.01
N LYS A 247 -28.52 17.60 2.14
CA LYS A 247 -29.83 17.27 2.68
C LYS A 247 -29.99 17.74 4.13
N LEU A 248 -28.98 17.52 4.95
CA LEU A 248 -29.00 17.93 6.36
C LEU A 248 -29.04 19.45 6.52
N HIS A 249 -28.29 20.21 5.71
CA HIS A 249 -28.03 21.64 6.00
C HIS A 249 -28.68 22.65 5.03
N ILE A 250 -29.02 22.22 3.80
CA ILE A 250 -29.65 23.06 2.76
C ILE A 250 -31.12 22.69 2.59
N GLU A 251 -31.47 21.43 2.35
CA GLU A 251 -32.87 21.02 2.09
C GLU A 251 -33.80 21.30 3.29
N SER A 252 -33.24 21.30 4.51
CA SER A 252 -33.94 21.64 5.74
C SER A 252 -34.25 23.14 5.91
N SER A 253 -33.77 24.01 5.01
CA SER A 253 -34.06 25.45 5.03
C SER A 253 -35.34 25.79 4.27
N GLN A 254 -36.15 26.70 4.81
CA GLN A 254 -37.47 27.06 4.26
C GLN A 254 -37.40 27.63 2.82
N ASN A 255 -36.26 28.20 2.41
CA ASN A 255 -36.08 28.87 1.12
C ASN A 255 -35.16 28.11 0.16
N ALA A 256 -34.82 26.86 0.45
CA ALA A 256 -33.86 26.07 -0.33
C ALA A 256 -34.21 26.06 -1.83
N ALA A 257 -35.46 25.71 -2.14
CA ALA A 257 -35.96 25.59 -3.52
C ALA A 257 -35.93 26.90 -4.31
N SER A 258 -36.02 28.06 -3.64
CA SER A 258 -35.92 29.36 -4.30
C SER A 258 -34.47 29.83 -4.53
N GLU A 259 -33.51 29.30 -3.77
CA GLU A 259 -32.13 29.79 -3.77
C GLU A 259 -31.14 28.88 -4.50
N TYR A 260 -31.38 27.57 -4.49
CA TYR A 260 -30.42 26.57 -4.96
C TYR A 260 -31.02 25.61 -5.99
N SER A 261 -30.15 25.03 -6.81
CA SER A 261 -30.45 23.92 -7.71
C SER A 261 -29.31 22.90 -7.68
N PHE A 262 -29.61 21.63 -7.94
CA PHE A 262 -28.59 20.68 -8.34
C PHE A 262 -28.16 20.96 -9.78
N LEU A 263 -26.86 20.87 -10.05
CA LEU A 263 -26.30 20.85 -11.40
C LEU A 263 -25.85 19.43 -11.73
N CYS A 264 -26.37 18.85 -12.80
CA CYS A 264 -26.04 17.50 -13.24
C CYS A 264 -24.80 17.47 -14.15
N ASP A 265 -24.14 16.31 -14.26
CA ASP A 265 -22.95 16.13 -15.12
C ASP A 265 -23.28 16.33 -16.62
N ASP A 266 -24.53 16.12 -17.02
CA ASP A 266 -25.03 16.42 -18.38
C ASP A 266 -25.34 17.92 -18.59
N GLY A 267 -25.13 18.75 -17.58
CA GLY A 267 -25.34 20.20 -17.61
C GLY A 267 -26.75 20.66 -17.28
N LYS A 268 -27.71 19.75 -17.04
CA LYS A 268 -29.07 20.16 -16.66
C LYS A 268 -29.15 20.60 -15.19
N LEU A 269 -30.11 21.47 -14.91
CA LEU A 269 -30.48 21.81 -13.54
C LEU A 269 -31.62 20.92 -13.06
N MET A 270 -31.56 20.52 -11.80
CA MET A 270 -32.60 19.76 -11.10
C MET A 270 -32.98 20.49 -9.80
N ASP A 271 -34.23 20.31 -9.37
CA ASP A 271 -34.73 20.90 -8.12
C ASP A 271 -33.94 20.36 -6.91
N ILE A 272 -33.54 21.25 -6.01
CA ILE A 272 -32.79 20.91 -4.79
C ILE A 272 -33.57 20.00 -3.84
N THR A 273 -34.90 19.94 -3.98
CA THR A 273 -35.78 19.10 -3.14
C THR A 273 -35.98 17.67 -3.69
N SER A 274 -35.32 17.32 -4.80
CA SER A 274 -35.42 15.97 -5.38
C SER A 274 -34.89 14.90 -4.42
N GLU A 275 -35.70 13.87 -4.15
CA GLU A 275 -35.29 12.70 -3.33
C GLU A 275 -34.23 11.82 -4.03
N GLU A 276 -34.14 11.91 -5.36
CA GLU A 276 -33.18 11.19 -6.20
C GLU A 276 -32.42 12.21 -7.05
N PRO A 277 -31.37 12.87 -6.51
CA PRO A 277 -30.61 13.87 -7.23
C PRO A 277 -29.74 13.24 -8.32
N CYS A 278 -29.30 14.05 -9.27
CA CYS A 278 -28.32 13.64 -10.28
C CYS A 278 -26.90 13.59 -9.68
N PHE A 279 -26.53 12.42 -9.14
CA PHE A 279 -25.19 12.17 -8.62
C PHE A 279 -24.13 12.25 -9.71
N TRP A 280 -23.07 13.01 -9.45
CA TRP A 280 -21.88 13.02 -10.30
C TRP A 280 -21.01 11.80 -10.03
N LEU A 281 -20.91 11.39 -8.76
CA LEU A 281 -20.14 10.24 -8.32
C LEU A 281 -20.81 9.61 -7.10
N ALA A 282 -20.89 8.29 -7.07
CA ALA A 282 -21.43 7.54 -5.93
C ALA A 282 -20.46 6.44 -5.49
N LYS A 283 -20.40 6.19 -4.18
CA LYS A 283 -19.61 5.11 -3.59
C LYS A 283 -20.44 3.83 -3.57
N PRO A 284 -19.98 2.74 -4.21
CA PRO A 284 -20.65 1.45 -4.11
C PRO A 284 -20.63 0.93 -2.66
N TRP A 285 -21.60 0.10 -2.32
CA TRP A 285 -21.54 -0.68 -1.08
C TRP A 285 -20.40 -1.69 -1.12
N GLN A 286 -19.89 -2.04 0.06
CA GLN A 286 -19.06 -3.24 0.24
C GLN A 286 -19.87 -4.46 -0.21
N VAL A 287 -19.21 -5.47 -0.78
CA VAL A 287 -19.90 -6.61 -1.37
C VAL A 287 -19.38 -7.94 -0.86
N ILE A 288 -20.20 -8.96 -1.03
CA ILE A 288 -19.77 -10.35 -0.98
C ILE A 288 -19.50 -10.79 -2.42
N GLY A 289 -18.25 -11.19 -2.69
CA GLY A 289 -17.83 -11.75 -3.97
C GLY A 289 -17.58 -13.24 -3.83
N ALA A 290 -18.07 -14.02 -4.79
CA ALA A 290 -17.92 -15.47 -4.80
C ALA A 290 -17.35 -15.97 -6.13
N ASN A 291 -16.72 -17.15 -6.12
CA ASN A 291 -16.32 -17.80 -7.35
C ASN A 291 -17.56 -18.13 -8.19
N ARG A 292 -17.46 -18.00 -9.52
CA ARG A 292 -18.56 -18.30 -10.46
C ARG A 292 -19.24 -19.65 -10.21
N LYS A 293 -18.50 -20.67 -9.76
CA LYS A 293 -19.04 -22.02 -9.52
C LYS A 293 -19.76 -22.16 -8.19
N SER A 294 -19.39 -21.37 -7.17
CA SER A 294 -19.99 -21.43 -5.83
C SER A 294 -21.00 -20.30 -5.58
N ALA A 295 -21.10 -19.31 -6.48
CA ALA A 295 -21.91 -18.11 -6.30
C ALA A 295 -23.37 -18.38 -5.90
N THR A 296 -24.01 -19.37 -6.52
CA THR A 296 -25.40 -19.74 -6.20
C THR A 296 -25.53 -20.37 -4.81
N ASP A 297 -24.59 -21.22 -4.41
CA ASP A 297 -24.61 -21.83 -3.08
C ASP A 297 -24.29 -20.81 -1.98
N VAL A 298 -23.41 -19.86 -2.28
CA VAL A 298 -23.15 -18.70 -1.40
C VAL A 298 -24.43 -17.87 -1.23
N GLN A 299 -25.15 -17.55 -2.31
CA GLN A 299 -26.43 -16.81 -2.19
C GLN A 299 -27.45 -17.51 -1.28
N LYS A 300 -27.58 -18.85 -1.37
CA LYS A 300 -28.46 -19.63 -0.49
C LYS A 300 -28.07 -19.51 0.98
N VAL A 301 -26.76 -19.53 1.28
CA VAL A 301 -26.27 -19.31 2.65
C VAL A 301 -26.60 -17.90 3.13
N LEU A 302 -26.44 -16.89 2.27
CA LEU A 302 -26.76 -15.50 2.62
C LEU A 302 -28.25 -15.27 2.87
N GLU A 303 -29.14 -15.94 2.14
CA GLU A 303 -30.60 -15.86 2.36
C GLU A 303 -30.99 -16.35 3.76
N GLY A 304 -30.30 -17.39 4.25
CA GLY A 304 -30.50 -17.93 5.60
C GLY A 304 -30.18 -16.92 6.72
N LEU A 305 -29.32 -15.93 6.47
CA LEU A 305 -28.88 -14.96 7.47
C LEU A 305 -29.90 -13.82 7.72
N GLY A 306 -30.94 -13.69 6.89
CA GLY A 306 -31.68 -12.44 6.72
C GLY A 306 -32.82 -12.13 7.69
N ASN A 307 -33.34 -13.07 8.49
CA ASN A 307 -34.65 -12.85 9.14
C ASN A 307 -34.83 -13.33 10.60
N THR A 308 -33.95 -14.16 11.17
CA THR A 308 -33.82 -14.41 12.63
C THR A 308 -32.56 -15.24 12.80
N VAL A 309 -31.55 -14.76 13.52
CA VAL A 309 -30.34 -15.55 13.80
C VAL A 309 -30.74 -16.67 14.76
N GLN A 310 -30.92 -17.88 14.25
CA GLN A 310 -31.39 -19.03 15.03
C GLN A 310 -30.24 -19.98 15.36
N ALA A 311 -29.20 -20.04 14.51
CA ALA A 311 -28.06 -20.92 14.69
C ALA A 311 -26.79 -20.19 15.13
N VAL A 312 -25.96 -20.88 15.93
CA VAL A 312 -24.68 -20.34 16.45
C VAL A 312 -23.72 -19.98 15.31
N TRP A 313 -23.67 -20.79 14.24
CA TRP A 313 -22.79 -20.53 13.10
C TRP A 313 -23.20 -19.26 12.33
N GLU A 314 -24.49 -18.95 12.23
CA GLU A 314 -25.00 -17.73 11.57
C GLU A 314 -24.51 -16.49 12.32
N HIS A 315 -24.60 -16.52 13.66
CA HIS A 315 -24.06 -15.45 14.50
C HIS A 315 -22.56 -15.30 14.29
N ASN A 316 -21.79 -16.39 14.36
CA ASN A 316 -20.34 -16.36 14.20
C ASN A 316 -19.94 -15.84 12.81
N LEU A 317 -20.66 -16.25 11.75
CA LEU A 317 -20.43 -15.74 10.40
C LEU A 317 -20.72 -14.24 10.32
N LEU A 318 -21.88 -13.76 10.78
CA LEU A 318 -22.20 -12.32 10.78
C LEU A 318 -21.17 -11.49 11.56
N ASN A 319 -20.68 -12.02 12.69
CA ASN A 319 -19.61 -11.37 13.44
C ASN A 319 -18.31 -11.36 12.62
N LEU A 320 -17.93 -12.47 11.98
CA LEU A 320 -16.71 -12.60 11.18
C LEU A 320 -16.66 -11.61 10.01
N ILE A 321 -17.79 -11.39 9.34
CA ILE A 321 -17.92 -10.38 8.27
C ILE A 321 -18.26 -8.97 8.82
N GLU A 322 -18.10 -8.76 10.13
CA GLU A 322 -18.21 -7.49 10.86
C GLU A 322 -19.55 -6.74 10.66
N LEU A 323 -20.66 -7.49 10.51
CA LEU A 323 -21.98 -6.94 10.15
C LEU A 323 -22.82 -6.44 11.34
N TYR A 324 -22.22 -5.94 12.42
CA TYR A 324 -22.95 -5.60 13.66
C TYR A 324 -24.13 -4.62 13.50
N LEU A 325 -24.21 -3.87 12.38
CA LEU A 325 -25.27 -2.93 12.04
C LEU A 325 -25.74 -2.99 10.57
N HIS A 326 -25.34 -4.02 9.82
CA HIS A 326 -25.52 -4.07 8.37
C HIS A 326 -26.45 -5.21 7.93
N ASN A 327 -27.23 -4.94 6.89
CA ASN A 327 -28.08 -5.91 6.21
C ASN A 327 -27.37 -6.46 4.98
N ILE A 328 -27.39 -7.78 4.81
CA ILE A 328 -26.99 -8.41 3.55
C ILE A 328 -28.19 -8.39 2.62
N GLU A 329 -28.01 -7.86 1.42
CA GLU A 329 -29.00 -7.89 0.36
C GLU A 329 -28.45 -8.65 -0.83
N ASN A 330 -29.06 -9.79 -1.15
CA ASN A 330 -28.68 -10.56 -2.33
C ASN A 330 -28.98 -9.79 -3.60
N LEU A 331 -28.05 -9.83 -4.56
CA LEU A 331 -28.34 -9.33 -5.90
C LEU A 331 -29.29 -10.30 -6.60
N MET A 332 -30.39 -9.76 -7.14
CA MET A 332 -31.31 -10.52 -8.00
C MET A 332 -30.62 -11.14 -9.21
N VAL A 333 -29.58 -10.47 -9.73
CA VAL A 333 -28.79 -10.94 -10.86
C VAL A 333 -27.33 -10.85 -10.48
N LEU A 334 -26.64 -11.99 -10.48
CA LEU A 334 -25.19 -12.07 -10.30
C LEU A 334 -24.49 -11.23 -11.38
N ARG A 335 -23.50 -10.44 -10.96
CA ARG A 335 -22.75 -9.54 -11.85
C ARG A 335 -21.26 -9.82 -11.77
N THR A 336 -20.55 -9.59 -12.87
CA THR A 336 -19.10 -9.40 -12.79
C THR A 336 -18.80 -8.11 -12.01
N PRO A 337 -17.60 -7.98 -11.43
CA PRO A 337 -17.17 -6.74 -10.78
C PRO A 337 -17.34 -5.50 -11.68
N GLU A 338 -17.00 -5.60 -12.96
CA GLU A 338 -17.15 -4.49 -13.90
C GLU A 338 -18.62 -4.10 -14.12
N ASP A 339 -19.50 -5.08 -14.41
CA ASP A 339 -20.93 -4.81 -14.62
C ASP A 339 -21.61 -4.30 -13.34
N TYR A 340 -21.14 -4.73 -12.17
CA TYR A 340 -21.58 -4.18 -10.90
C TYR A 340 -21.22 -2.69 -10.78
N LEU A 341 -19.94 -2.36 -10.96
CA LEU A 341 -19.43 -0.98 -10.82
C LEU A 341 -19.98 -0.03 -11.89
N ARG A 342 -20.25 -0.52 -13.11
CA ARG A 342 -20.81 0.30 -14.21
C ARG A 342 -22.20 0.85 -13.90
N ARG A 343 -22.95 0.22 -13.00
CA ARG A 343 -24.28 0.69 -12.57
C ARG A 343 -24.21 1.83 -11.55
N ILE A 344 -23.03 2.10 -11.00
CA ILE A 344 -22.82 3.10 -9.95
C ILE A 344 -22.42 4.42 -10.62
N PRO A 345 -23.20 5.50 -10.43
CA PRO A 345 -22.95 6.79 -11.08
C PRO A 345 -21.52 7.27 -10.88
N GLY A 346 -20.84 7.57 -11.99
CA GLY A 346 -19.50 8.16 -12.02
C GLY A 346 -18.35 7.29 -11.50
N TYR A 347 -18.57 6.15 -10.85
CA TYR A 347 -17.49 5.45 -10.13
C TYR A 347 -16.37 4.95 -11.05
N LEU A 348 -16.71 4.20 -12.10
CA LEU A 348 -15.73 3.74 -13.09
C LEU A 348 -15.12 4.92 -13.86
N SER A 349 -15.94 5.90 -14.25
CA SER A 349 -15.47 7.10 -14.96
C SER A 349 -14.43 7.87 -14.15
N ALA A 350 -14.67 8.06 -12.85
CA ALA A 350 -13.76 8.72 -11.93
C ALA A 350 -12.42 7.99 -11.84
N ARG A 351 -12.45 6.65 -11.78
CA ARG A 351 -11.24 5.84 -11.73
C ARG A 351 -10.41 5.98 -13.00
N ILE A 352 -11.04 5.77 -14.16
CA ILE A 352 -10.40 5.88 -15.47
C ILE A 352 -9.84 7.28 -15.69
N MET A 353 -10.60 8.33 -15.35
CA MET A 353 -10.19 9.72 -15.49
C MET A 353 -8.98 10.03 -14.59
N SER A 354 -9.00 9.57 -13.34
CA SER A 354 -7.86 9.75 -12.44
C SER A 354 -6.58 9.16 -13.07
N GLU A 355 -6.66 8.02 -13.74
CA GLU A 355 -5.51 7.36 -14.37
C GLU A 355 -5.10 7.90 -15.75
N GLY A 356 -5.94 8.68 -16.44
CA GLY A 356 -5.88 8.82 -17.90
C GLY A 356 -5.77 10.24 -18.47
N ASN A 357 -5.69 11.28 -17.64
CA ASN A 357 -5.84 12.64 -18.15
C ASN A 357 -4.61 13.23 -18.88
N CYS A 358 -3.46 12.56 -18.87
CA CYS A 358 -2.24 13.06 -19.52
C CYS A 358 -1.61 12.13 -20.54
N LYS A 359 -1.07 12.73 -21.62
CA LYS A 359 -0.34 12.07 -22.70
C LYS A 359 0.96 12.85 -23.01
N PRO A 360 2.16 12.27 -22.79
CA PRO A 360 2.38 10.95 -22.19
C PRO A 360 1.90 10.91 -20.73
N LYS A 361 1.54 9.72 -20.26
CA LYS A 361 1.07 9.51 -18.88
C LYS A 361 2.23 9.81 -17.92
N HIS A 362 1.96 10.58 -16.87
CA HIS A 362 2.91 10.72 -15.77
C HIS A 362 3.01 9.37 -15.05
N SER A 363 4.22 8.83 -14.97
CA SER A 363 4.47 7.55 -14.28
C SER A 363 5.82 7.54 -13.60
N VAL A 364 5.97 6.66 -12.60
CA VAL A 364 7.24 6.38 -11.91
C VAL A 364 7.58 4.91 -12.16
N LYS A 365 8.68 4.66 -12.85
CA LYS A 365 9.15 3.33 -13.22
C LYS A 365 10.06 2.75 -12.14
N LEU A 366 9.56 1.76 -11.40
CA LEU A 366 10.34 0.95 -10.47
C LEU A 366 11.01 -0.20 -11.21
N CYS A 367 12.33 -0.26 -11.14
CA CYS A 367 13.10 -1.38 -11.65
C CYS A 367 13.11 -2.55 -10.66
N VAL A 368 12.85 -3.76 -11.16
CA VAL A 368 12.85 -5.01 -10.41
C VAL A 368 13.76 -6.04 -11.08
N SER A 369 14.30 -6.95 -10.28
CA SER A 369 15.43 -7.82 -10.67
C SER A 369 15.13 -9.31 -10.66
N SER A 370 13.88 -9.71 -10.39
CA SER A 370 13.43 -11.09 -10.47
C SER A 370 11.97 -11.19 -10.90
N ASN A 371 11.58 -12.35 -11.44
CA ASN A 371 10.18 -12.64 -11.81
C ASN A 371 9.22 -12.48 -10.61
N GLN A 372 9.65 -12.84 -9.40
CA GLN A 372 8.80 -12.72 -8.21
C GLN A 372 8.60 -11.26 -7.81
N GLU A 373 9.66 -10.44 -7.92
CA GLU A 373 9.55 -8.99 -7.73
C GLU A 373 8.68 -8.34 -8.81
N GLU A 374 8.78 -8.78 -10.06
CA GLU A 374 7.93 -8.29 -11.15
C GLU A 374 6.46 -8.55 -10.88
N VAL A 375 6.09 -9.78 -10.50
CA VAL A 375 4.69 -10.11 -10.20
C VAL A 375 4.21 -9.30 -8.98
N LYS A 376 4.99 -9.22 -7.89
CA LYS A 376 4.61 -8.42 -6.71
C LYS A 376 4.48 -6.93 -7.04
N CYS A 377 5.39 -6.39 -7.86
CA CYS A 377 5.37 -5.00 -8.30
C CYS A 377 4.12 -4.71 -9.14
N THR A 378 3.80 -5.57 -10.11
CA THR A 378 2.61 -5.40 -10.96
C THR A 378 1.32 -5.43 -10.13
N TRP A 379 1.24 -6.33 -9.13
CA TRP A 379 0.13 -6.35 -8.18
C TRP A 379 0.05 -5.06 -7.35
N MET A 380 1.19 -4.61 -6.82
CA MET A 380 1.30 -3.36 -6.07
C MET A 380 0.88 -2.15 -6.93
N SER A 381 1.30 -2.10 -8.20
CA SER A 381 0.96 -1.04 -9.16
C SER A 381 -0.55 -0.97 -9.41
N LYS A 382 -1.18 -2.10 -9.73
CA LYS A 382 -2.64 -2.17 -9.94
C LYS A 382 -3.44 -1.85 -8.67
N ALA A 383 -2.96 -2.31 -7.51
CA ALA A 383 -3.55 -1.98 -6.22
C ALA A 383 -3.46 -0.47 -5.93
N ALA A 384 -2.30 0.13 -6.20
CA ALA A 384 -2.06 1.56 -6.04
C ALA A 384 -2.99 2.38 -6.94
N ALA A 385 -3.15 2.00 -8.22
CA ALA A 385 -4.10 2.61 -9.14
C ALA A 385 -5.55 2.54 -8.60
N SER A 386 -5.93 1.38 -8.06
CA SER A 386 -7.25 1.17 -7.43
C SER A 386 -7.49 2.03 -6.20
N LEU A 387 -6.45 2.60 -5.59
CA LEU A 387 -6.51 3.53 -4.46
C LEU A 387 -6.18 4.97 -4.84
N THR A 388 -6.20 5.33 -6.14
CA THR A 388 -5.85 6.67 -6.64
C THR A 388 -4.43 7.15 -6.26
N VAL A 389 -3.48 6.22 -6.13
CA VAL A 389 -2.06 6.59 -6.02
C VAL A 389 -1.61 7.16 -7.36
N GLN A 390 -0.99 8.34 -7.31
CA GLN A 390 -0.58 9.08 -8.49
C GLN A 390 0.73 9.85 -8.28
N PRO A 391 1.56 10.01 -9.33
CA PRO A 391 1.42 9.40 -10.67
C PRO A 391 1.46 7.87 -10.67
N SER A 392 1.14 7.22 -11.79
CA SER A 392 1.06 5.75 -11.80
C SER A 392 2.42 5.10 -11.57
N LEU A 393 2.45 4.02 -10.80
CA LEU A 393 3.63 3.18 -10.66
C LEU A 393 3.72 2.20 -11.84
N GLU A 394 4.86 2.15 -12.52
CA GLU A 394 5.16 1.16 -13.55
C GLU A 394 6.28 0.24 -13.08
N CYS A 395 6.25 -1.03 -13.49
CA CYS A 395 7.23 -2.04 -13.11
C CYS A 395 8.03 -2.43 -14.33
N VAL A 396 9.36 -2.36 -14.23
CA VAL A 396 10.27 -2.70 -15.33
C VAL A 396 11.24 -3.77 -14.85
N HIS A 397 11.12 -4.97 -15.41
CA HIS A 397 12.02 -6.07 -15.08
C HIS A 397 13.34 -5.96 -15.86
N LYS A 398 14.46 -6.16 -15.15
CA LYS A 398 15.80 -6.33 -15.72
C LYS A 398 16.40 -7.62 -15.16
N MET A 399 17.45 -8.12 -15.81
CA MET A 399 17.99 -9.45 -15.52
C MET A 399 18.56 -9.63 -14.10
N ASN A 400 19.07 -8.55 -13.51
CA ASN A 400 19.66 -8.55 -12.18
C ASN A 400 19.73 -7.11 -11.63
N LEU A 401 20.09 -6.97 -10.36
CA LEU A 401 20.16 -5.67 -9.70
C LEU A 401 21.15 -4.72 -10.38
N THR A 402 22.33 -5.17 -10.82
CA THR A 402 23.29 -4.35 -11.55
C THR A 402 22.70 -3.77 -12.84
N SER A 403 21.90 -4.55 -13.56
CA SER A 403 21.18 -4.09 -14.76
C SER A 403 20.11 -3.05 -14.40
N CYS A 404 19.47 -3.17 -13.24
CA CYS A 404 18.57 -2.13 -12.71
C CYS A 404 19.32 -0.85 -12.34
N LEU A 405 20.46 -0.94 -11.66
CA LEU A 405 21.29 0.23 -11.33
C LEU A 405 21.71 0.98 -12.60
N LYS A 406 22.13 0.25 -13.64
CA LYS A 406 22.45 0.80 -14.97
C LYS A 406 21.24 1.48 -15.61
N SER A 407 20.10 0.77 -15.66
CA SER A 407 18.83 1.28 -16.21
C SER A 407 18.38 2.59 -15.56
N VAL A 408 18.51 2.70 -14.23
CA VAL A 408 18.21 3.95 -13.51
C VAL A 408 19.25 5.02 -13.83
N SER A 409 20.54 4.68 -13.86
CA SER A 409 21.62 5.63 -14.22
C SER A 409 21.42 6.27 -15.59
N GLU A 410 20.98 5.47 -16.56
CA GLU A 410 20.70 5.85 -17.95
C GLU A 410 19.33 6.52 -18.13
N ARG A 411 18.49 6.54 -17.08
CA ARG A 411 17.12 7.10 -17.05
C ARG A 411 16.12 6.34 -17.92
N GLU A 412 16.34 5.05 -18.15
CA GLU A 412 15.33 4.15 -18.72
C GLU A 412 14.23 3.83 -17.70
N THR A 413 14.64 3.72 -16.43
CA THR A 413 13.80 3.55 -15.25
C THR A 413 14.09 4.65 -14.23
N ASP A 414 13.19 4.86 -13.28
CA ASP A 414 13.26 6.01 -12.38
C ASP A 414 13.82 5.64 -11.01
N VAL A 415 13.38 4.52 -10.45
CA VAL A 415 13.68 4.12 -9.07
C VAL A 415 14.15 2.68 -9.03
N VAL A 416 15.08 2.40 -8.11
CA VAL A 416 15.53 1.05 -7.76
C VAL A 416 15.67 0.94 -6.25
N VAL A 417 15.33 -0.22 -5.69
CA VAL A 417 15.62 -0.57 -4.29
C VAL A 417 17.00 -1.21 -4.25
N VAL A 418 17.90 -0.63 -3.46
CA VAL A 418 19.32 -1.01 -3.41
C VAL A 418 19.66 -1.53 -2.02
N PRO A 419 20.04 -2.81 -1.86
CA PRO A 419 20.56 -3.33 -0.60
C PRO A 419 21.96 -2.76 -0.30
N PRO A 420 22.41 -2.81 0.97
CA PRO A 420 23.67 -2.19 1.40
C PRO A 420 24.91 -2.63 0.61
N ASP A 421 24.95 -3.89 0.17
CA ASP A 421 26.05 -4.46 -0.61
C ASP A 421 26.27 -3.77 -1.97
N TYR A 422 25.26 -3.10 -2.50
CA TYR A 422 25.35 -2.41 -3.79
C TYR A 422 25.40 -0.89 -3.64
N LEU A 423 25.31 -0.36 -2.41
CA LEU A 423 25.23 1.08 -2.17
C LEU A 423 26.47 1.82 -2.69
N TYR A 424 27.66 1.27 -2.45
CA TYR A 424 28.91 1.88 -2.91
C TYR A 424 28.90 2.06 -4.43
N ASP A 425 28.68 0.97 -5.17
CA ASP A 425 28.62 0.99 -6.64
C ASP A 425 27.48 1.89 -7.14
N ALA A 426 26.31 1.85 -6.50
CA ALA A 426 25.17 2.69 -6.86
C ALA A 426 25.53 4.19 -6.83
N VAL A 427 26.28 4.63 -5.82
CA VAL A 427 26.70 6.03 -5.68
C VAL A 427 27.90 6.36 -6.58
N THR A 428 28.96 5.57 -6.52
CA THR A 428 30.24 5.91 -7.14
C THR A 428 30.26 5.62 -8.64
N LYS A 429 29.74 4.47 -9.07
CA LYS A 429 29.73 4.01 -10.46
C LYS A 429 28.46 4.46 -11.19
N PHE A 430 27.29 4.20 -10.63
CA PHE A 430 26.01 4.48 -11.28
C PHE A 430 25.48 5.91 -11.03
N LYS A 431 26.15 6.69 -10.18
CA LYS A 431 25.80 8.09 -9.87
C LYS A 431 24.34 8.24 -9.43
N LEU A 432 23.86 7.30 -8.62
CA LEU A 432 22.54 7.35 -8.01
C LEU A 432 22.59 8.15 -6.71
N LYS A 433 21.45 8.73 -6.33
CA LYS A 433 21.25 9.36 -5.02
C LYS A 433 20.04 8.76 -4.33
N THR A 434 20.16 8.63 -3.02
CA THR A 434 19.10 8.11 -2.16
C THR A 434 18.05 9.19 -1.90
N PHE A 435 16.78 8.78 -1.87
CA PHE A 435 15.67 9.67 -1.48
C PHE A 435 14.76 9.05 -0.41
N LEU A 436 14.74 7.73 -0.26
CA LEU A 436 14.09 7.04 0.86
C LEU A 436 14.98 5.92 1.38
N LEU A 437 14.80 5.59 2.66
CA LEU A 437 15.54 4.54 3.34
C LEU A 437 14.58 3.50 3.87
N GLU A 438 14.92 2.23 3.75
CA GLU A 438 14.22 1.18 4.48
C GLU A 438 14.91 0.95 5.82
N SER A 439 14.16 1.07 6.91
CA SER A 439 14.68 0.91 8.26
C SER A 439 13.87 -0.12 9.04
N GLY A 440 14.58 -0.78 9.93
CA GLY A 440 14.00 -1.60 10.99
C GLY A 440 13.15 -0.82 12.01
N ASN A 441 12.33 -1.53 12.81
CA ASN A 441 11.54 -0.91 13.89
C ASN A 441 12.42 -0.54 15.10
N GLN A 442 13.51 -1.28 15.33
CA GLN A 442 14.52 -1.03 16.36
C GLN A 442 15.91 -1.00 15.71
N PHE A 443 16.93 -0.52 16.41
CA PHE A 443 18.32 -0.57 15.91
C PHE A 443 18.77 -2.00 15.57
N ASN A 444 18.23 -3.01 16.27
CA ASN A 444 18.45 -4.43 15.99
C ASN A 444 17.78 -4.96 14.71
N ASP A 445 16.92 -4.16 14.08
CA ASP A 445 16.31 -4.46 12.78
C ASP A 445 17.04 -3.73 11.62
N SER A 446 18.13 -3.00 11.92
CA SER A 446 19.07 -2.47 10.92
C SER A 446 19.94 -3.59 10.37
N TYR A 447 20.63 -3.35 9.24
CA TYR A 447 21.63 -4.28 8.74
C TYR A 447 22.91 -4.13 9.58
N LEU A 448 23.25 -5.15 10.38
CA LEU A 448 24.32 -5.10 11.39
C LEU A 448 25.50 -5.99 11.01
N VAL A 449 26.59 -5.38 10.53
CA VAL A 449 27.76 -6.13 10.08
C VAL A 449 28.58 -6.63 11.25
N SER A 450 28.79 -7.94 11.30
CA SER A 450 29.60 -8.61 12.32
C SER A 450 30.68 -9.48 11.68
N ALA A 451 31.85 -9.56 12.32
CA ALA A 451 32.87 -10.55 11.96
C ALA A 451 32.46 -11.92 12.51
N VAL A 452 32.01 -12.83 11.65
CA VAL A 452 31.49 -14.14 12.02
C VAL A 452 32.53 -15.22 11.74
N VAL A 453 32.76 -16.08 12.74
CA VAL A 453 33.63 -17.25 12.64
C VAL A 453 32.90 -18.50 13.12
N ARG A 454 33.41 -19.70 12.81
CA ARG A 454 32.89 -20.95 13.37
C ARG A 454 33.01 -20.95 14.90
N LYS A 455 32.00 -21.47 15.60
CA LYS A 455 31.95 -21.52 17.08
C LYS A 455 33.17 -22.21 17.68
N ASN A 456 33.61 -23.30 17.07
CA ASN A 456 34.75 -24.11 17.54
C ASN A 456 36.12 -23.55 17.11
N SER A 457 36.17 -22.41 16.42
CA SER A 457 37.45 -21.76 16.08
C SER A 457 38.17 -21.25 17.34
N TYR A 458 39.48 -21.09 17.25
CA TYR A 458 40.30 -20.55 18.35
C TYR A 458 40.31 -19.00 18.39
N PHE A 459 39.75 -18.33 17.37
CA PHE A 459 39.69 -16.87 17.27
C PHE A 459 38.83 -16.27 18.39
N LYS A 460 39.33 -15.24 19.08
CA LYS A 460 38.60 -14.55 20.16
C LYS A 460 38.58 -13.03 20.02
N ARG A 461 39.56 -12.46 19.33
CA ARG A 461 39.76 -11.01 19.17
C ARG A 461 40.12 -10.69 17.73
N LEU A 462 39.96 -9.42 17.36
CA LEU A 462 40.32 -8.90 16.04
C LEU A 462 41.72 -9.33 15.57
N LYS A 463 42.73 -9.19 16.42
CA LYS A 463 44.11 -9.58 16.07
C LYS A 463 44.29 -11.05 15.70
N ASP A 464 43.41 -11.92 16.18
CA ASP A 464 43.50 -13.36 15.91
C ASP A 464 43.06 -13.66 14.45
N LEU A 465 42.43 -12.70 13.77
CA LEU A 465 42.02 -12.80 12.37
C LEU A 465 43.16 -12.50 11.37
N LYS A 466 44.30 -11.99 11.84
CA LYS A 466 45.45 -11.73 10.98
C LYS A 466 45.99 -13.04 10.39
N GLY A 467 46.20 -13.06 9.08
CA GLY A 467 46.67 -14.22 8.33
C GLY A 467 45.60 -15.29 8.07
N THR A 468 44.33 -15.02 8.37
CA THR A 468 43.22 -15.95 8.12
C THR A 468 42.65 -15.81 6.69
N ARG A 469 41.87 -16.80 6.25
CA ARG A 469 41.10 -16.76 4.99
C ARG A 469 39.77 -16.04 5.22
N VAL A 470 39.44 -15.04 4.40
CA VAL A 470 38.19 -14.28 4.50
C VAL A 470 37.29 -14.49 3.29
N CYS A 471 35.99 -14.68 3.55
CA CYS A 471 34.94 -14.61 2.53
C CYS A 471 34.14 -13.31 2.68
N PHE A 472 34.07 -12.50 1.64
CA PHE A 472 33.11 -11.40 1.55
C PHE A 472 31.92 -11.78 0.67
N THR A 473 30.76 -11.17 0.90
CA THR A 473 29.60 -11.32 0.00
C THR A 473 29.93 -10.79 -1.38
N ARG A 474 30.50 -9.57 -1.44
CA ARG A 474 30.85 -8.83 -2.65
C ARG A 474 32.01 -7.88 -2.40
N ARG A 475 32.85 -7.63 -3.43
CA ARG A 475 33.80 -6.50 -3.41
C ARG A 475 33.03 -5.17 -3.28
N ASN A 476 33.55 -4.23 -2.49
CA ASN A 476 32.89 -2.97 -2.16
C ASN A 476 31.50 -3.11 -1.50
N GLY A 477 31.12 -4.33 -1.10
CA GLY A 477 29.92 -4.60 -0.32
C GLY A 477 30.04 -4.08 1.12
N ILE A 478 28.96 -4.16 1.89
CA ILE A 478 28.98 -3.61 3.24
C ILE A 478 29.94 -4.38 4.15
N GLY A 479 30.02 -5.71 4.00
CA GLY A 479 30.98 -6.54 4.73
C GLY A 479 32.44 -6.15 4.45
N TRP A 480 32.75 -5.94 3.17
CA TRP A 480 34.07 -5.49 2.70
C TRP A 480 34.43 -4.12 3.29
N ASN A 481 33.57 -3.13 3.09
CA ASN A 481 33.80 -1.76 3.54
C ASN A 481 33.89 -1.67 5.07
N SER A 482 33.13 -2.51 5.79
CA SER A 482 33.20 -2.61 7.25
C SER A 482 34.54 -3.16 7.72
N ALA A 483 35.04 -4.22 7.08
CA ALA A 483 36.34 -4.78 7.42
C ALA A 483 37.46 -3.75 7.18
N VAL A 484 37.48 -3.12 6.00
CA VAL A 484 38.46 -2.07 5.65
C VAL A 484 38.42 -0.94 6.67
N THR A 485 37.24 -0.41 6.96
CA THR A 485 37.05 0.73 7.87
C THR A 485 37.58 0.41 9.27
N VAL A 486 37.19 -0.74 9.83
CA VAL A 486 37.62 -1.14 11.18
C VAL A 486 39.12 -1.43 11.21
N LEU A 487 39.66 -2.16 10.23
CA LEU A 487 41.07 -2.51 10.22
C LEU A 487 41.98 -1.27 10.07
N ARG A 488 41.56 -0.26 9.30
CA ARG A 488 42.24 1.05 9.26
C ARG A 488 42.15 1.78 10.60
N GLN A 489 40.96 1.85 11.21
CA GLN A 489 40.78 2.50 12.51
C GLN A 489 41.63 1.90 13.63
N GLU A 490 41.85 0.58 13.58
CA GLU A 490 42.65 -0.16 14.56
C GLU A 490 44.15 -0.24 14.18
N GLY A 491 44.55 0.40 13.07
CA GLY A 491 45.95 0.49 12.64
C GLY A 491 46.54 -0.82 12.08
N TYR A 492 45.68 -1.74 11.63
CA TYR A 492 46.12 -2.98 10.97
C TYR A 492 46.37 -2.84 9.48
N ILE A 493 45.77 -1.82 8.86
CA ILE A 493 45.90 -1.47 7.45
C ILE A 493 46.30 0.01 7.39
N ASP A 494 47.26 0.35 6.53
CA ASP A 494 47.62 1.75 6.27
C ASP A 494 46.46 2.49 5.58
N SER A 495 46.19 3.72 6.00
CA SER A 495 45.16 4.57 5.38
C SER A 495 45.47 4.93 3.92
N GLU A 496 46.74 4.90 3.52
CA GLU A 496 47.20 5.24 2.17
C GLU A 496 47.08 4.06 1.19
N CYS A 497 47.00 2.82 1.67
CA CYS A 497 46.84 1.64 0.83
C CYS A 497 45.45 1.60 0.19
N SER A 498 45.36 1.04 -1.03
CA SER A 498 44.06 0.69 -1.59
C SER A 498 43.35 -0.37 -0.73
N ASP A 499 42.01 -0.40 -0.79
CA ASP A 499 41.21 -1.31 0.05
C ASP A 499 41.62 -2.78 -0.13
N HIS A 500 41.90 -3.21 -1.36
CA HIS A 500 42.32 -4.58 -1.67
C HIS A 500 43.74 -4.90 -1.17
N GLU A 501 44.70 -4.00 -1.40
CA GLU A 501 46.08 -4.19 -0.94
C GLU A 501 46.13 -4.27 0.59
N GLY A 502 45.45 -3.36 1.27
CA GLY A 502 45.37 -3.36 2.73
C GLY A 502 44.76 -4.64 3.29
N LEU A 503 43.65 -5.10 2.70
CA LEU A 503 43.06 -6.38 3.12
C LEU A 503 44.00 -7.56 2.85
N SER A 504 44.78 -7.53 1.76
CA SER A 504 45.73 -8.58 1.39
C SER A 504 46.96 -8.62 2.30
N GLU A 505 47.32 -7.50 2.94
CA GLU A 505 48.34 -7.47 3.99
C GLU A 505 47.84 -8.08 5.31
N PHE A 506 46.53 -8.00 5.56
CA PHE A 506 45.94 -8.52 6.80
C PHE A 506 45.48 -9.98 6.69
N PHE A 507 44.85 -10.38 5.59
CA PHE A 507 44.31 -11.72 5.35
C PHE A 507 45.23 -12.53 4.41
N SER A 508 45.34 -13.84 4.63
CA SER A 508 46.18 -14.70 3.77
C SER A 508 45.52 -15.07 2.44
N ASN A 509 44.18 -15.05 2.40
CA ASN A 509 43.40 -15.29 1.20
C ASN A 509 42.08 -14.51 1.30
N ILE A 510 41.71 -13.86 0.20
CA ILE A 510 40.46 -13.12 0.08
C ILE A 510 39.69 -13.73 -1.07
N CYS A 511 38.41 -14.01 -0.86
CA CYS A 511 37.48 -14.40 -1.91
C CYS A 511 36.16 -13.64 -1.77
N VAL A 512 35.38 -13.59 -2.85
CA VAL A 512 34.03 -13.02 -2.87
C VAL A 512 33.00 -14.06 -3.29
N PHE A 513 31.81 -14.04 -2.70
CA PHE A 513 30.75 -15.00 -3.01
C PHE A 513 30.05 -14.67 -4.34
N GLU A 514 29.70 -13.40 -4.52
CA GLU A 514 29.20 -12.84 -5.78
C GLU A 514 30.38 -12.20 -6.55
N GLN A 515 30.84 -12.87 -7.61
CA GLN A 515 31.82 -12.30 -8.53
C GLN A 515 31.16 -11.43 -9.59
N THR A 516 31.86 -10.37 -9.95
CA THR A 516 31.54 -9.46 -11.04
C THR A 516 32.65 -9.49 -12.09
N GLU A 517 32.42 -8.87 -13.25
CA GLU A 517 33.46 -8.70 -14.28
C GLU A 517 34.69 -7.94 -13.76
N GLU A 518 34.55 -7.14 -12.69
CA GLU A 518 35.65 -6.38 -12.10
C GLU A 518 36.45 -7.19 -11.07
N ASP A 519 36.06 -8.44 -10.79
CA ASP A 519 36.69 -9.32 -9.80
C ASP A 519 37.69 -10.31 -10.41
N GLU A 520 38.33 -9.96 -11.53
CA GLU A 520 39.32 -10.83 -12.20
C GLU A 520 40.49 -11.26 -11.27
N ASP A 521 40.82 -10.42 -10.29
CA ASP A 521 41.87 -10.62 -9.30
C ASP A 521 41.39 -11.30 -8.00
N LEU A 522 40.08 -11.51 -7.81
CA LEU A 522 39.52 -12.16 -6.63
C LEU A 522 38.87 -13.50 -6.96
N PRO A 523 39.28 -14.61 -6.32
CA PRO A 523 38.63 -15.91 -6.51
C PRO A 523 37.21 -15.92 -5.96
N ARG A 524 36.35 -16.76 -6.55
CA ARG A 524 35.00 -17.02 -6.03
C ARG A 524 35.07 -17.91 -4.80
N CYS A 525 34.45 -17.47 -3.70
CA CYS A 525 34.28 -18.31 -2.52
C CYS A 525 33.35 -19.48 -2.83
N CYS A 526 33.74 -20.70 -2.45
CA CYS A 526 32.92 -21.91 -2.56
C CYS A 526 32.18 -22.05 -3.92
N PRO A 527 32.90 -22.26 -5.04
CA PRO A 527 32.32 -22.22 -6.39
C PRO A 527 31.20 -23.23 -6.64
N HIS A 528 31.16 -24.32 -5.87
CA HIS A 528 30.12 -25.35 -5.91
C HIS A 528 28.78 -24.88 -5.33
N LEU A 529 28.76 -23.80 -4.54
CA LEU A 529 27.52 -23.21 -4.02
C LEU A 529 26.91 -22.28 -5.07
N MET A 530 25.60 -22.47 -5.32
CA MET A 530 24.83 -21.54 -6.13
C MET A 530 24.72 -20.19 -5.41
N VAL A 531 24.88 -19.10 -6.17
CA VAL A 531 24.62 -17.75 -5.66
C VAL A 531 23.13 -17.66 -5.33
N THR A 532 22.82 -17.46 -4.06
CA THR A 532 21.46 -17.26 -3.57
C THR A 532 21.12 -15.79 -3.51
N THR A 533 19.83 -15.43 -3.52
CA THR A 533 19.37 -14.05 -3.31
C THR A 533 19.70 -13.51 -1.91
N ASP A 534 19.93 -14.40 -0.95
CA ASP A 534 20.43 -14.06 0.38
C ASP A 534 21.94 -14.27 0.40
N HIS A 535 22.70 -13.19 0.21
CA HIS A 535 24.15 -13.22 0.07
C HIS A 535 24.84 -13.57 1.40
N ASP A 536 24.27 -13.12 2.52
CA ASP A 536 24.76 -13.43 3.87
C ASP A 536 24.67 -14.93 4.16
N MET A 537 23.56 -15.55 3.79
CA MET A 537 23.39 -17.00 3.87
C MET A 537 24.43 -17.73 3.02
N GLY A 538 24.72 -17.26 1.81
CA GLY A 538 25.76 -17.82 0.95
C GLY A 538 27.14 -17.80 1.60
N ALA A 539 27.52 -16.65 2.17
CA ALA A 539 28.79 -16.49 2.87
C ALA A 539 28.89 -17.34 4.15
N LEU A 540 27.80 -17.44 4.93
CA LEU A 540 27.74 -18.32 6.11
C LEU A 540 27.84 -19.81 5.75
N ARG A 541 27.23 -20.25 4.64
CA ARG A 541 27.42 -21.62 4.14
C ARG A 541 28.86 -21.90 3.80
N CYS A 542 29.53 -20.95 3.15
CA CYS A 542 30.93 -21.10 2.81
C CYS A 542 31.83 -21.20 4.06
N LEU A 543 31.54 -20.38 5.08
CA LEU A 543 32.19 -20.48 6.39
C LEU A 543 31.94 -21.85 7.08
N GLN A 544 30.72 -22.39 6.99
CA GLN A 544 30.37 -23.69 7.56
C GLN A 544 31.07 -24.86 6.86
N GLN A 545 31.29 -24.77 5.55
CA GLN A 545 31.96 -25.78 4.72
C GLN A 545 33.49 -25.62 4.65
N ASP A 546 34.07 -24.85 5.56
CA ASP A 546 35.53 -24.62 5.64
C ASP A 546 36.15 -23.94 4.40
N GLY A 547 35.35 -23.19 3.63
CA GLY A 547 35.82 -22.38 2.50
C GLY A 547 36.64 -21.16 2.94
N CYS A 548 36.40 -20.66 4.16
CA CYS A 548 37.16 -19.58 4.79
C CYS A 548 37.08 -19.70 6.33
N ASP A 549 37.80 -18.81 7.02
CA ASP A 549 37.90 -18.79 8.48
C ASP A 549 37.01 -17.71 9.12
N VAL A 550 36.76 -16.63 8.39
CA VAL A 550 35.93 -15.49 8.82
C VAL A 550 35.10 -14.92 7.66
N THR A 551 33.92 -14.40 7.95
CA THR A 551 33.09 -13.62 7.02
C THR A 551 32.44 -12.42 7.72
N PHE A 552 32.05 -11.41 6.95
CA PHE A 552 31.47 -10.16 7.44
C PHE A 552 30.05 -10.01 6.93
N VAL A 553 29.07 -10.33 7.78
CA VAL A 553 27.65 -10.45 7.41
C VAL A 553 26.76 -9.99 8.55
N ASP A 554 25.48 -9.78 8.26
CA ASP A 554 24.46 -9.66 9.28
C ASP A 554 23.92 -11.03 9.71
N LEU A 555 24.37 -11.48 10.88
CA LEU A 555 23.94 -12.75 11.45
C LEU A 555 22.45 -12.73 11.82
N SER A 556 21.89 -11.57 12.20
CA SER A 556 20.50 -11.45 12.67
C SER A 556 19.46 -11.62 11.56
N ASN A 557 19.83 -11.27 10.32
CA ASN A 557 18.95 -11.34 9.16
C ASN A 557 18.90 -12.74 8.51
N THR A 558 19.67 -13.70 9.01
CA THR A 558 19.70 -15.06 8.48
C THR A 558 18.65 -15.95 9.16
N LYS A 559 17.66 -16.43 8.39
CA LYS A 559 16.64 -17.35 8.92
C LYS A 559 17.29 -18.70 9.26
N GLN A 560 16.96 -19.29 10.42
CA GLN A 560 17.20 -20.72 10.65
C GLN A 560 16.46 -21.50 9.56
N SER A 561 17.21 -22.16 8.68
CA SER A 561 16.64 -23.08 7.69
C SER A 561 16.30 -24.40 8.38
N GLU A 562 15.10 -24.94 8.17
CA GLU A 562 14.73 -26.29 8.63
C GLU A 562 15.25 -27.36 7.64
N GLY A 563 15.91 -28.42 8.13
CA GLY A 563 16.43 -29.55 7.33
C GLY A 563 17.84 -30.03 7.72
N GLU A 564 18.35 -31.11 7.10
CA GLU A 564 19.67 -31.70 7.40
C GLU A 564 20.87 -30.81 6.98
N THR A 565 20.64 -29.78 6.17
CA THR A 565 21.63 -28.75 5.77
C THR A 565 21.45 -27.43 6.53
N ALA A 566 20.81 -27.47 7.71
CA ALA A 566 20.42 -26.29 8.47
C ALA A 566 21.62 -25.43 8.95
N LEU A 567 21.56 -24.13 8.64
CA LEU A 567 22.38 -23.12 9.30
C LEU A 567 21.78 -22.82 10.68
N SER A 568 22.43 -23.29 11.73
CA SER A 568 22.14 -22.87 13.10
C SER A 568 23.07 -21.72 13.48
N HIS A 569 22.50 -20.62 14.00
CA HIS A 569 23.29 -19.53 14.61
C HIS A 569 24.21 -20.05 15.71
N GLU A 570 23.84 -21.17 16.35
CA GLU A 570 24.66 -21.82 17.37
C GLU A 570 25.95 -22.42 16.82
N ASN A 571 26.14 -22.53 15.50
CA ASN A 571 27.38 -23.00 14.89
C ASN A 571 28.42 -21.90 14.71
N PHE A 572 28.05 -20.65 14.99
CA PHE A 572 28.88 -19.48 14.77
C PHE A 572 29.11 -18.70 16.07
N LYS A 573 30.13 -17.84 16.06
CA LYS A 573 30.35 -16.81 17.06
C LYS A 573 30.87 -15.54 16.39
N ILE A 574 30.63 -14.40 17.03
CA ILE A 574 31.03 -13.09 16.53
C ILE A 574 32.36 -12.65 17.19
N ILE A 575 33.24 -12.02 16.42
CA ILE A 575 34.47 -11.39 16.89
C ILE A 575 34.24 -9.89 17.06
N CYS A 576 34.41 -9.42 18.29
CA CYS A 576 34.21 -8.02 18.67
C CYS A 576 35.53 -7.27 18.65
N ARG A 577 35.54 -5.97 18.30
CA ARG A 577 36.78 -5.20 18.13
C ARG A 577 37.58 -5.14 19.43
N THR A 578 36.93 -4.71 20.51
CA THR A 578 37.53 -4.63 21.85
C THR A 578 37.29 -5.86 22.74
N GLY A 579 36.68 -6.93 22.21
CA GLY A 579 36.27 -8.11 22.98
C GLY A 579 35.06 -7.89 23.90
N LYS A 580 34.44 -6.71 23.88
CA LYS A 580 33.19 -6.40 24.58
C LYS A 580 31.98 -6.67 23.69
N ALA A 581 30.88 -7.12 24.30
CA ALA A 581 29.62 -7.39 23.61
C ALA A 581 29.02 -6.18 22.88
N SER A 582 29.27 -4.96 23.39
CA SER A 582 28.76 -3.69 22.83
C SER A 582 29.45 -3.26 21.52
N ASP A 583 30.47 -3.99 21.07
CA ASP A 583 31.37 -3.61 19.98
C ASP A 583 31.59 -4.78 19.01
N CYS A 584 30.59 -5.67 18.96
CA CYS A 584 30.57 -6.83 18.07
C CYS A 584 29.93 -6.51 16.71
N GLN A 585 29.20 -5.40 16.64
CA GLN A 585 28.65 -4.83 15.41
C GLN A 585 29.65 -3.81 14.88
N TRP A 586 30.42 -4.20 13.87
CA TRP A 586 31.52 -3.40 13.33
C TRP A 586 31.00 -2.15 12.61
N MET A 587 29.86 -2.29 11.94
CA MET A 587 29.12 -1.21 11.30
C MET A 587 27.63 -1.54 11.27
N TRP A 588 26.83 -0.51 10.99
CA TRP A 588 25.40 -0.63 10.74
C TRP A 588 25.04 0.07 9.43
N SER A 589 23.94 -0.36 8.81
CA SER A 589 23.35 0.26 7.63
C SER A 589 21.84 0.12 7.66
N TYR A 590 21.16 0.92 6.83
CA TYR A 590 19.74 0.75 6.57
C TYR A 590 19.50 -0.57 5.84
N VAL A 591 18.28 -1.10 5.91
CA VAL A 591 17.94 -2.39 5.32
C VAL A 591 18.03 -2.34 3.79
N ASN A 592 17.54 -1.25 3.20
CA ASN A 592 17.62 -0.96 1.77
C ASN A 592 17.60 0.56 1.55
N TYR A 593 17.98 0.99 0.35
CA TYR A 593 18.02 2.37 -0.09
C TYR A 593 17.17 2.51 -1.35
N LEU A 594 16.15 3.35 -1.35
CA LEU A 594 15.46 3.68 -2.60
C LEU A 594 16.23 4.82 -3.24
N MET A 595 16.70 4.56 -4.45
CA MET A 595 17.61 5.45 -5.17
C MET A 595 17.09 5.77 -6.55
N PHE A 596 17.44 6.96 -7.03
CA PHE A 596 17.19 7.40 -8.40
C PHE A 596 18.43 8.10 -8.96
N SER A 597 18.49 8.32 -10.28
CA SER A 597 19.66 8.96 -10.92
C SER A 597 19.91 10.36 -10.39
N SER A 598 21.17 10.71 -10.07
CA SER A 598 21.52 12.09 -9.68
C SER A 598 21.06 13.15 -10.68
N LYS A 599 20.91 12.76 -11.96
CA LYS A 599 20.41 13.56 -13.09
C LYS A 599 18.91 13.83 -13.06
N ILE A 600 18.12 13.11 -12.26
CA ILE A 600 16.69 13.39 -12.07
C ILE A 600 16.55 14.59 -11.12
N THR A 601 15.82 15.61 -11.57
CA THR A 601 15.61 16.88 -10.87
C THR A 601 14.16 17.36 -11.00
N GLY A 602 13.79 18.34 -10.18
CA GLY A 602 12.51 19.03 -10.28
C GLY A 602 11.29 18.10 -10.10
N PRO A 603 10.30 18.14 -11.01
CA PRO A 603 9.04 17.40 -10.87
C PRO A 603 9.19 15.89 -10.74
N LYS A 604 10.08 15.28 -11.53
CA LYS A 604 10.19 13.83 -11.60
C LYS A 604 10.68 13.22 -10.29
N ALA A 605 11.58 13.92 -9.58
CA ALA A 605 12.01 13.53 -8.24
C ALA A 605 10.85 13.63 -7.23
N GLN A 606 10.06 14.70 -7.31
CA GLN A 606 8.89 14.92 -6.45
C GLN A 606 7.80 13.89 -6.69
N GLU A 607 7.58 13.49 -7.94
CA GLU A 607 6.64 12.43 -8.31
C GLU A 607 7.08 11.08 -7.76
N ALA A 608 8.37 10.73 -7.90
CA ALA A 608 8.91 9.51 -7.29
C ALA A 608 8.69 9.52 -5.76
N PHE A 609 9.03 10.62 -5.09
CA PHE A 609 8.82 10.77 -3.65
C PHE A 609 7.33 10.61 -3.27
N THR A 610 6.43 11.26 -4.00
CA THR A 610 4.99 11.26 -3.73
C THR A 610 4.39 9.86 -3.90
N VAL A 611 4.76 9.12 -4.95
CA VAL A 611 4.25 7.76 -5.17
C VAL A 611 4.63 6.84 -4.01
N PHE A 612 5.90 6.82 -3.62
CA PHE A 612 6.35 5.94 -2.51
C PHE A 612 5.80 6.38 -1.15
N LEU A 613 5.55 7.67 -0.92
CA LEU A 613 4.81 8.17 0.23
C LEU A 613 3.39 7.58 0.29
N GLN A 614 2.65 7.67 -0.82
CA GLN A 614 1.28 7.17 -0.90
C GLN A 614 1.21 5.65 -0.75
N LEU A 615 2.15 4.90 -1.36
CA LEU A 615 2.28 3.46 -1.16
C LEU A 615 2.47 3.12 0.33
N GLY A 616 3.32 3.88 1.03
CA GLY A 616 3.51 3.75 2.47
C GLY A 616 2.24 4.02 3.30
N GLN A 617 1.45 5.03 2.92
CA GLN A 617 0.19 5.37 3.59
C GLN A 617 -0.88 4.30 3.40
N PHE A 618 -1.03 3.75 2.20
CA PHE A 618 -2.07 2.78 1.88
C PHE A 618 -1.69 1.34 2.25
N PHE A 619 -0.44 0.94 2.05
CA PHE A 619 0.00 -0.46 2.16
C PHE A 619 1.01 -0.72 3.29
N GLY A 620 1.46 0.34 3.99
CA GLY A 620 2.37 0.21 5.11
C GLY A 620 1.75 -0.47 6.33
N ARG A 621 2.59 -0.76 7.35
CA ARG A 621 2.18 -1.50 8.57
C ARG A 621 1.05 -0.84 9.37
N ASN A 622 0.90 0.47 9.25
CA ASN A 622 -0.11 1.26 9.98
C ASN A 622 -1.23 1.77 9.08
N SER A 623 -1.46 1.13 7.93
CA SER A 623 -2.68 1.43 7.18
C SER A 623 -3.86 1.23 8.15
N ARG A 624 -4.71 2.26 8.29
CA ARG A 624 -5.71 2.41 9.36
C ARG A 624 -6.80 1.31 9.37
N LYS A 625 -6.66 0.26 8.55
CA LYS A 625 -7.63 -0.82 8.37
C LYS A 625 -7.08 -2.10 8.98
N ASN A 626 -7.86 -2.71 9.89
CA ASN A 626 -7.61 -4.07 10.39
C ASN A 626 -7.57 -5.13 9.28
N ASN A 627 -8.07 -4.78 8.08
CA ASN A 627 -8.18 -5.62 6.90
C ASN A 627 -7.55 -4.91 5.65
N PRO A 628 -6.22 -4.91 5.49
CA PRO A 628 -5.55 -4.20 4.40
C PRO A 628 -5.83 -4.82 3.02
N MET A 629 -5.89 -3.97 1.99
CA MET A 629 -6.00 -4.41 0.60
C MET A 629 -4.78 -5.24 0.18
N PHE A 630 -3.58 -4.70 0.45
CA PHE A 630 -2.29 -5.27 0.04
C PHE A 630 -1.23 -4.98 1.11
N ARG A 631 -0.37 -5.95 1.44
CA ARG A 631 0.75 -5.75 2.36
C ARG A 631 2.08 -5.64 1.62
N ILE A 632 2.60 -4.42 1.48
CA ILE A 632 3.88 -4.16 0.79
C ILE A 632 5.07 -4.86 1.49
N PHE A 633 5.04 -4.94 2.83
CA PHE A 633 6.05 -5.61 3.66
C PHE A 633 5.65 -7.05 4.05
N GLY A 634 4.53 -7.55 3.52
CA GLY A 634 4.07 -8.91 3.77
C GLY A 634 4.81 -9.93 2.91
N PRO A 635 4.72 -11.23 3.29
CA PRO A 635 5.14 -12.28 2.39
C PRO A 635 4.25 -12.28 1.13
N PHE A 636 4.82 -12.72 0.01
CA PHE A 636 4.17 -12.79 -1.28
C PHE A 636 4.50 -14.13 -1.94
N ASN A 637 3.48 -14.93 -2.26
CA ASN A 637 3.63 -16.32 -2.70
C ASN A 637 4.58 -17.12 -1.79
N GLU A 638 4.28 -17.12 -0.48
CA GLU A 638 5.03 -17.84 0.57
C GLU A 638 6.47 -17.34 0.84
N ALA A 639 7.03 -16.48 -0.01
CA ALA A 639 8.34 -15.87 0.24
C ALA A 639 8.22 -14.53 0.98
N SER A 640 9.16 -14.27 1.89
CA SER A 640 9.31 -12.95 2.53
C SER A 640 10.34 -12.09 1.79
N ASN A 641 10.45 -10.80 2.14
CA ASN A 641 11.52 -9.91 1.68
C ASN A 641 11.56 -9.67 0.14
N ILE A 642 10.40 -9.74 -0.52
CA ILE A 642 10.26 -9.45 -1.94
C ILE A 642 10.08 -7.93 -2.13
N ILE A 643 11.01 -7.28 -2.82
CA ILE A 643 11.17 -5.81 -2.97
C ILE A 643 11.47 -5.08 -1.64
N PHE A 644 10.65 -5.29 -0.61
CA PHE A 644 10.78 -4.67 0.72
C PHE A 644 10.71 -5.72 1.83
N ARG A 645 11.41 -5.46 2.95
CA ARG A 645 11.52 -6.37 4.12
C ARG A 645 10.67 -5.93 5.32
N VAL A 646 10.75 -4.67 5.74
CA VAL A 646 10.23 -4.18 7.03
C VAL A 646 9.41 -2.90 6.91
N ARG A 647 10.05 -1.75 6.72
CA ARG A 647 9.41 -0.43 6.73
C ARG A 647 10.29 0.62 6.04
N VAL A 648 9.67 1.54 5.30
CA VAL A 648 10.36 2.69 4.69
C VAL A 648 10.25 3.93 5.59
N ILE A 649 11.38 4.58 5.86
CA ILE A 649 11.54 5.87 6.53
C ILE A 649 11.99 6.93 5.50
N PHE A 650 11.46 8.14 5.69
CA PHE A 650 11.72 9.29 4.84
C PHE A 650 12.94 10.05 5.36
N VAL A 651 13.85 10.43 4.45
CA VAL A 651 14.93 11.36 4.76
C VAL A 651 14.75 12.60 3.89
N SER A 652 14.48 13.74 4.53
CA SER A 652 14.41 15.02 3.85
C SER A 652 15.79 15.44 3.35
N ASN A 653 15.82 16.06 2.17
CA ASN A 653 17.05 16.42 1.45
C ASN A 653 17.76 17.68 2.00
N LYS A 654 17.30 18.23 3.12
CA LYS A 654 18.00 19.27 3.89
C LYS A 654 18.63 18.58 5.09
N GLY A 655 19.94 18.75 5.31
CA GLY A 655 20.77 18.06 6.32
C GLY A 655 20.34 18.10 7.80
N THR A 656 19.09 18.43 8.09
CA THR A 656 18.34 18.07 9.28
C THR A 656 17.58 16.77 9.03
N CYS A 657 17.92 15.68 9.74
CA CYS A 657 17.07 14.50 9.86
C CYS A 657 15.71 14.90 10.44
N GLN A 658 14.77 15.37 9.62
CA GLN A 658 13.36 15.30 9.96
C GLN A 658 12.95 13.86 9.69
N ILE A 659 12.93 13.08 10.76
CA ILE A 659 12.31 11.75 10.75
C ILE A 659 10.81 12.00 10.58
N ILE A 660 10.30 11.96 9.36
CA ILE A 660 8.87 11.79 9.15
C ILE A 660 8.59 10.29 9.36
N ILE A 661 8.37 9.95 10.63
CA ILE A 661 7.93 8.63 11.06
C ILE A 661 6.53 8.43 10.48
N ILE A 662 6.30 7.50 9.54
CA ILE A 662 4.93 6.95 9.31
C ILE A 662 4.51 6.10 10.53
N GLN A 663 4.43 6.72 11.71
CA GLN A 663 3.79 6.31 12.97
C GLN A 663 3.83 7.52 13.91
N GLU A 664 2.71 8.21 14.02
CA GLU A 664 2.00 8.51 15.27
C GLU A 664 1.05 9.68 14.99
N ASN A 665 -0.24 9.37 14.86
CA ASN A 665 -1.24 10.31 15.32
C ASN A 665 -1.25 10.17 16.85
N PHE A 666 -0.56 11.07 17.54
CA PHE A 666 -1.01 11.48 18.87
C PHE A 666 -1.60 12.88 18.76
N SER A 667 -2.91 12.94 19.05
CA SER A 667 -3.86 14.08 19.09
C SER A 667 -4.82 14.09 17.91
#